data_AF-A0A845KTD3-F1
#
_entry.id   AF-A0A845KTD3-F1
#
_cell.length_a   1.000
_cell.length_b   1.000
_cell.length_c   1.000
_cell.angle_alpha   90.00
_cell.angle_beta   90.00
_cell.angle_gamma   90.00
#
_symmetry.space_group_name_H-M   'P 1'
#
loop_
_entity.id
_entity.type
_entity.pdbx_description
1 polymer ?
#
loop_
_entity_poly.entity_id
_entity_poly.type
_entity_poly.pdbx_seq_one_letter_code
_entity_poly.pdbx_strand_id
1 'polypeptide(L)'
;MEEKKRRMNIILGIILQIYFLFPWMNITGERKNFIMYVIAVLRNHSCADTYNTTFLDGAADALPLDIHTLAKTFTVCVMLYVVLEVIETIRLICNIKGWEIKFLSIIELIGLFAMLSVVAEIGLNSSWSSAGTIQVFPMYLLGYLAVFPIWTGIRLLMHKSMEEWEESGEQILKTQENDKHYKQERKRRLYFPGKYSKLYYHVLWENFKYHWRDFSFLFVSVLLSAAFLFIGFGMREAFSGSYGYDNELLGLGLTEIMKDCLIVIVLISLFLITVVMVFYRKKRMADDGIFRTLGMRSNAVFWSWIGELLAGFAVALVTAFVIGRAILFGIYAAVIQHFPKIDMKSEVSWKVYLITAIVIAVICLFAFGISGDIHAGERSADARNAAVKSEKIPGIYRKAGALISGLLGVIVLYLYTQRRFSESIFLLCGFFLCLYVFLYNIGAMILRKKETSMDQYLRTIPEEHMIRHRYQTTVKYLTLMIVIHVCVMSFFSVKIVSNRIADKTDTLYPYDYVWLANSNDTGIIEKLKQECKAEVTSIPMVRATTIDNTERLEGPFDLVWQQGQNIGISESSYRKLKKAVGEKPKKHLNLDKNGKKIYVVYQQDQGTKAKPIDHYQLMIHPNLHIGQPLFGFDTMEHQTYYPVRTITGSETSSLIGAFKQGKYENLIVFADAYFDKIKDYWKTTDMNTGEKIKTSDAVLEENIHEWPTKLVLANVPEKYQKKADQLTIDFAKQHAYDESFDSLVKSTYTKTEAAKKRQMERILECVMNGFVLIILSVISMLLLHMKVQMELPDMRKRYQFMNRLGMNRRERICIEKKEISRFVTIPSVIAVIVTVLYSGIVFELRDYHLNDVKNYVINAGVLWIIYFILQWLNLKWLEDMIVKKIEKGADL
;
A
#
# COMPACT_ATOMS: atom_id res chain seq x y z
N MET A 1 -29.36 32.08 6.28
CA MET A 1 -28.33 31.11 5.85
C MET A 1 -28.99 29.90 5.20
N GLU A 2 -30.08 29.40 5.78
CA GLU A 2 -30.99 28.43 5.17
C GLU A 2 -31.37 28.77 3.72
N GLU A 3 -31.65 30.03 3.39
CA GLU A 3 -32.00 30.40 2.01
C GLU A 3 -30.84 30.24 1.01
N LYS A 4 -29.58 30.45 1.45
CA LYS A 4 -28.39 30.20 0.62
C LYS A 4 -28.11 28.69 0.50
N LYS A 5 -28.27 27.94 1.58
CA LYS A 5 -28.21 26.46 1.60
C LYS A 5 -29.22 25.88 0.62
N ARG A 6 -30.46 26.38 0.66
CA ARG A 6 -31.55 26.01 -0.23
C ARG A 6 -31.23 26.32 -1.70
N ARG A 7 -30.82 27.56 -2.01
CA ARG A 7 -30.46 27.95 -3.39
C ARG A 7 -29.30 27.10 -3.94
N MET A 8 -28.29 26.81 -3.13
CA MET A 8 -27.17 25.97 -3.54
C MET A 8 -27.59 24.51 -3.78
N ASN A 9 -28.39 23.92 -2.88
CA ASN A 9 -28.94 22.58 -3.04
C ASN A 9 -29.82 22.46 -4.31
N ILE A 10 -30.58 23.51 -4.64
CA ILE A 10 -31.37 23.57 -5.87
C ILE A 10 -30.46 23.61 -7.10
N ILE A 11 -29.43 24.47 -7.11
CA ILE A 11 -28.48 24.58 -8.24
C ILE A 11 -27.73 23.26 -8.46
N LEU A 12 -27.19 22.66 -7.39
CA LEU A 12 -26.46 21.39 -7.44
C LEU A 12 -27.36 20.24 -7.90
N GLY A 13 -28.62 20.23 -7.46
CA GLY A 13 -29.62 19.27 -7.93
C GLY A 13 -29.95 19.45 -9.41
N ILE A 14 -30.16 20.68 -9.88
CA ILE A 14 -30.44 20.95 -11.30
C ILE A 14 -29.27 20.51 -12.21
N ILE A 15 -28.03 20.79 -11.83
CA ILE A 15 -26.84 20.39 -12.61
C ILE A 15 -26.77 18.85 -12.70
N LEU A 16 -27.04 18.15 -11.61
CA LEU A 16 -27.02 16.69 -11.59
C LEU A 16 -28.11 16.09 -12.50
N GLN A 17 -29.30 16.69 -12.51
CA GLN A 17 -30.41 16.26 -13.37
C GLN A 17 -30.11 16.47 -14.86
N ILE A 18 -29.48 17.59 -15.21
CA ILE A 18 -29.04 17.86 -16.60
C ILE A 18 -27.99 16.81 -17.01
N TYR A 19 -27.06 16.48 -16.12
CA TYR A 19 -26.04 15.46 -16.37
C TYR A 19 -26.64 14.06 -16.56
N PHE A 20 -27.61 13.69 -15.73
CA PHE A 20 -28.22 12.38 -15.77
C PHE A 20 -29.13 12.16 -17.00
N LEU A 21 -29.87 13.20 -17.39
CA LEU A 21 -30.76 13.16 -18.54
C LEU A 21 -30.03 13.29 -19.89
N PHE A 22 -28.74 13.65 -19.89
CA PHE A 22 -27.94 13.79 -21.10
C PHE A 22 -27.85 12.45 -21.87
N PRO A 23 -28.28 12.40 -23.14
CA PRO A 23 -28.30 11.17 -23.92
C PRO A 23 -26.93 10.89 -24.54
N TRP A 24 -26.18 9.95 -23.94
CA TRP A 24 -24.80 9.64 -24.33
C TRP A 24 -24.60 8.19 -24.80
N MET A 25 -25.52 7.26 -24.50
CA MET A 25 -25.46 5.85 -24.95
C MET A 25 -26.11 5.71 -26.33
N ASN A 26 -25.49 5.01 -27.27
CA ASN A 26 -26.07 4.78 -28.58
C ASN A 26 -26.69 3.38 -28.63
N ILE A 27 -28.02 3.27 -28.70
CA ILE A 27 -28.71 1.98 -28.87
C ILE A 27 -29.39 2.02 -30.23
N THR A 28 -29.00 1.13 -31.14
CA THR A 28 -29.64 0.97 -32.47
C THR A 28 -29.78 2.30 -33.24
N GLY A 29 -28.76 3.17 -33.19
CA GLY A 29 -28.74 4.46 -33.91
C GLY A 29 -29.42 5.64 -33.19
N GLU A 30 -30.04 5.43 -32.03
CA GLU A 30 -30.63 6.49 -31.21
C GLU A 30 -29.83 6.73 -29.92
N ARG A 31 -29.60 8.00 -29.57
CA ARG A 31 -28.95 8.37 -28.32
C ARG A 31 -29.93 8.29 -27.15
N LYS A 32 -29.61 7.47 -26.15
CA LYS A 32 -30.40 7.20 -24.95
C LYS A 32 -29.62 7.61 -23.69
N ASN A 33 -30.36 7.97 -22.64
CA ASN A 33 -29.84 8.21 -21.29
C ASN A 33 -30.09 6.96 -20.41
N PHE A 34 -29.69 7.03 -19.13
CA PHE A 34 -29.80 5.90 -18.20
C PHE A 34 -31.22 5.34 -18.05
N ILE A 35 -32.25 6.19 -17.99
CA ILE A 35 -33.65 5.77 -17.87
C ILE A 35 -34.07 5.00 -19.12
N MET A 36 -33.75 5.53 -20.29
CA MET A 36 -34.08 4.91 -21.57
C MET A 36 -33.34 3.58 -21.81
N TYR A 37 -32.14 3.43 -21.24
CA TYR A 37 -31.40 2.17 -21.24
C TYR A 37 -32.10 1.11 -20.38
N VAL A 38 -32.53 1.44 -19.16
CA VAL A 38 -33.30 0.52 -18.30
C VAL A 38 -34.60 0.09 -18.98
N ILE A 39 -35.32 1.02 -19.60
CA ILE A 39 -36.55 0.71 -20.35
C ILE A 39 -36.25 -0.26 -21.51
N ALA A 40 -35.13 -0.07 -22.22
CA ALA A 40 -34.71 -0.97 -23.28
C ALA A 40 -34.39 -2.38 -22.77
N VAL A 41 -33.69 -2.50 -21.64
CA VAL A 41 -33.41 -3.80 -20.99
C VAL A 41 -34.71 -4.50 -20.57
N LEU A 42 -35.64 -3.77 -19.97
CA LEU A 42 -36.94 -4.31 -19.55
C LEU A 42 -37.79 -4.77 -20.75
N ARG A 43 -37.72 -4.07 -21.88
CA ARG A 43 -38.46 -4.40 -23.11
C ARG A 43 -37.87 -5.60 -23.85
N ASN A 44 -36.55 -5.75 -23.83
CA ASN A 44 -35.84 -6.82 -24.54
C ASN A 44 -35.71 -8.10 -23.72
N HIS A 45 -36.06 -8.08 -22.42
CA HIS A 45 -35.92 -9.20 -21.47
C HIS A 45 -34.49 -9.80 -21.36
N SER A 46 -33.47 -9.10 -21.86
CA SER A 46 -32.08 -9.55 -21.86
C SER A 46 -31.12 -8.37 -21.65
N CYS A 47 -30.32 -8.47 -20.58
CA CYS A 47 -29.29 -7.48 -20.25
C CYS A 47 -28.12 -7.55 -21.25
N ALA A 48 -27.75 -8.76 -21.67
CA ALA A 48 -26.61 -8.99 -22.55
C ALA A 48 -26.87 -8.47 -23.96
N ASP A 49 -28.04 -8.74 -24.54
CA ASP A 49 -28.37 -8.29 -25.90
C ASP A 49 -28.47 -6.76 -25.96
N THR A 50 -29.04 -6.15 -24.92
CA THR A 50 -29.13 -4.70 -24.83
C THR A 50 -27.75 -4.06 -24.64
N TYR A 51 -26.87 -4.66 -23.85
CA TYR A 51 -25.50 -4.18 -23.67
C TYR A 51 -24.69 -4.32 -24.98
N ASN A 52 -24.78 -5.48 -25.65
CA ASN A 52 -24.07 -5.77 -26.90
C ASN A 52 -24.48 -4.81 -28.03
N THR A 53 -25.78 -4.55 -28.18
CA THR A 53 -26.30 -3.58 -29.16
C THR A 53 -25.97 -2.12 -28.82
N THR A 54 -25.61 -1.83 -27.57
CA THR A 54 -25.27 -0.47 -27.12
C THR A 54 -23.78 -0.16 -27.26
N PHE A 55 -22.92 -1.15 -27.02
CA PHE A 55 -21.47 -0.91 -26.87
C PHE A 55 -20.58 -1.76 -27.79
N LEU A 56 -21.07 -2.88 -28.32
CA LEU A 56 -20.25 -3.86 -29.05
C LEU A 56 -20.64 -4.06 -30.52
N ASP A 57 -21.64 -3.34 -31.03
CA ASP A 57 -21.99 -3.18 -32.46
C ASP A 57 -21.95 -4.49 -33.30
N GLY A 58 -22.39 -5.61 -32.71
CA GLY A 58 -22.48 -6.91 -33.39
C GLY A 58 -21.24 -7.82 -33.28
N ALA A 59 -20.20 -7.46 -32.52
CA ALA A 59 -19.01 -8.31 -32.31
C ALA A 59 -19.20 -9.45 -31.28
N ALA A 60 -20.43 -9.89 -31.04
CA ALA A 60 -20.80 -10.74 -29.90
C ALA A 60 -20.44 -12.22 -30.05
N ASP A 61 -20.25 -12.73 -31.28
CA ASP A 61 -20.08 -14.16 -31.53
C ASP A 61 -18.69 -14.71 -31.12
N ALA A 62 -17.76 -13.85 -30.67
CA ALA A 62 -16.36 -14.22 -30.40
C ALA A 62 -15.88 -14.01 -28.95
N LEU A 63 -16.76 -13.69 -27.99
CA LEU A 63 -16.35 -13.37 -26.62
C LEU A 63 -16.97 -14.32 -25.56
N PRO A 64 -16.19 -14.76 -24.55
CA PRO A 64 -16.59 -15.81 -23.59
C PRO A 64 -17.62 -15.34 -22.55
N LEU A 65 -18.07 -16.28 -21.70
CA LEU A 65 -19.13 -16.22 -20.66
C LEU A 65 -19.19 -14.94 -19.78
N ASP A 66 -18.12 -14.15 -19.74
CA ASP A 66 -17.93 -12.99 -18.88
C ASP A 66 -18.76 -11.74 -19.31
N ILE A 67 -19.24 -11.70 -20.56
CA ILE A 67 -20.11 -10.61 -21.04
C ILE A 67 -21.45 -10.59 -20.29
N HIS A 68 -22.01 -11.76 -19.94
CA HIS A 68 -23.28 -11.80 -19.21
C HIS A 68 -23.14 -11.21 -17.80
N THR A 69 -22.03 -11.50 -17.12
CA THR A 69 -21.73 -10.96 -15.79
C THR A 69 -21.47 -9.47 -15.85
N LEU A 70 -20.70 -9.01 -16.85
CA LEU A 70 -20.44 -7.59 -17.12
C LEU A 70 -21.71 -6.81 -17.48
N ALA A 71 -22.56 -7.34 -18.35
CA ALA A 71 -23.83 -6.71 -18.74
C ALA A 71 -24.81 -6.65 -17.57
N LYS A 72 -24.85 -7.68 -16.71
CA LYS A 72 -25.64 -7.68 -15.47
C LYS A 72 -25.11 -6.66 -14.47
N THR A 73 -23.81 -6.63 -14.19
CA THR A 73 -23.19 -5.66 -13.27
C THR A 73 -23.36 -4.23 -13.75
N PHE A 74 -23.19 -3.97 -15.06
CA PHE A 74 -23.49 -2.66 -15.65
C PHE A 74 -24.97 -2.29 -15.52
N THR A 75 -25.88 -3.22 -15.80
CA THR A 75 -27.32 -2.97 -15.65
C THR A 75 -27.71 -2.69 -14.20
N VAL A 76 -27.15 -3.43 -13.24
CA VAL A 76 -27.33 -3.18 -11.80
C VAL A 76 -26.79 -1.80 -11.42
N CYS A 77 -25.63 -1.42 -11.96
CA CYS A 77 -25.07 -0.08 -11.79
C CYS A 77 -26.07 0.98 -12.28
N VAL A 78 -26.52 0.88 -13.53
CA VAL A 78 -27.49 1.81 -14.14
C VAL A 78 -28.82 1.87 -13.36
N MET A 79 -29.29 0.75 -12.82
CA MET A 79 -30.49 0.71 -11.97
C MET A 79 -30.28 1.45 -10.65
N LEU A 80 -29.14 1.27 -9.97
CA LEU A 80 -28.79 2.03 -8.77
C LEU A 80 -28.71 3.53 -9.06
N TYR A 81 -28.17 3.89 -10.22
CA TYR A 81 -28.14 5.25 -10.75
C TYR A 81 -29.53 5.87 -10.90
N VAL A 82 -30.48 5.13 -11.50
CA VAL A 82 -31.87 5.58 -11.64
C VAL A 82 -32.56 5.72 -10.28
N VAL A 83 -32.34 4.80 -9.34
CA VAL A 83 -32.90 4.89 -7.98
C VAL A 83 -32.38 6.12 -7.25
N LEU A 84 -31.07 6.37 -7.32
CA LEU A 84 -30.46 7.56 -6.69
C LEU A 84 -30.94 8.84 -7.34
N GLU A 85 -31.16 8.84 -8.66
CA GLU A 85 -31.73 10.00 -9.34
C GLU A 85 -33.16 10.29 -8.91
N VAL A 86 -34.00 9.26 -8.71
CA VAL A 86 -35.36 9.45 -8.19
C VAL A 86 -35.32 10.08 -6.79
N ILE A 87 -34.44 9.59 -5.92
CA ILE A 87 -34.21 10.15 -4.58
C ILE A 87 -33.76 11.61 -4.66
N GLU A 88 -32.85 11.92 -5.58
CA GLU A 88 -32.35 13.28 -5.78
C GLU A 88 -33.40 14.22 -6.36
N THR A 89 -34.28 13.71 -7.22
CA THR A 89 -35.41 14.44 -7.78
C THR A 89 -36.42 14.78 -6.68
N ILE A 90 -36.76 13.80 -5.83
CA ILE A 90 -37.64 14.01 -4.66
C ILE A 90 -37.03 15.07 -3.75
N ARG A 91 -35.72 14.99 -3.50
CA ARG A 91 -35.02 15.97 -2.69
C ARG A 91 -35.00 17.36 -3.32
N LEU A 92 -34.79 17.47 -4.62
CA LEU A 92 -34.83 18.74 -5.35
C LEU A 92 -36.22 19.37 -5.19
N ILE A 93 -37.28 18.60 -5.34
CA ILE A 93 -38.67 19.04 -5.13
C ILE A 93 -38.90 19.49 -3.69
N CYS A 94 -38.43 18.72 -2.70
CA CYS A 94 -38.51 19.08 -1.28
C CYS A 94 -37.77 20.40 -0.99
N ASN A 95 -36.56 20.56 -1.51
CA ASN A 95 -35.76 21.77 -1.34
C ASN A 95 -36.40 22.99 -2.02
N ILE A 96 -37.05 22.83 -3.19
CA ILE A 96 -37.82 23.89 -3.85
C ILE A 96 -39.03 24.30 -2.99
N LYS A 97 -39.71 23.33 -2.38
CA LYS A 97 -40.84 23.57 -1.46
C LYS A 97 -40.43 24.05 -0.07
N GLY A 98 -39.13 24.10 0.23
CA GLY A 98 -38.59 24.55 1.50
C GLY A 98 -38.59 23.50 2.62
N TRP A 99 -38.70 22.21 2.29
CA TRP A 99 -38.59 21.10 3.23
C TRP A 99 -37.20 20.46 3.18
N GLU A 100 -36.62 20.17 4.34
CA GLU A 100 -35.33 19.46 4.45
C GLU A 100 -35.55 18.09 5.12
N ILE A 101 -35.25 17.01 4.40
CA ILE A 101 -35.40 15.63 4.90
C ILE A 101 -34.00 15.05 5.10
N LYS A 102 -33.49 15.13 6.33
CA LYS A 102 -32.12 14.69 6.68
C LYS A 102 -31.86 13.20 6.41
N PHE A 103 -32.89 12.36 6.46
CA PHE A 103 -32.77 10.92 6.21
C PHE A 103 -32.34 10.57 4.78
N LEU A 104 -32.69 11.41 3.79
CA LEU A 104 -32.29 11.19 2.40
C LEU A 104 -30.75 11.20 2.27
N SER A 105 -30.04 11.99 3.08
CA SER A 105 -28.57 12.13 3.00
C SER A 105 -27.84 10.85 3.43
N ILE A 106 -28.46 10.09 4.34
CA ILE A 106 -27.96 8.78 4.77
C ILE A 106 -28.16 7.76 3.64
N ILE A 107 -29.31 7.79 2.97
CA ILE A 107 -29.59 6.90 1.83
C ILE A 107 -28.63 7.18 0.67
N GLU A 108 -28.34 8.45 0.37
CA GLU A 108 -27.35 8.83 -0.63
C GLU A 108 -25.93 8.42 -0.27
N LEU A 109 -25.55 8.50 1.01
CA LEU A 109 -24.24 8.02 1.46
C LEU A 109 -24.12 6.50 1.23
N ILE A 110 -25.15 5.74 1.61
CA ILE A 110 -25.21 4.29 1.39
C ILE A 110 -25.18 3.98 -0.12
N GLY A 111 -25.97 4.70 -0.91
CA GLY A 111 -26.00 4.56 -2.36
C GLY A 111 -24.68 4.94 -3.05
N LEU A 112 -23.99 5.97 -2.55
CA LEU A 112 -22.66 6.37 -3.02
C LEU A 112 -21.63 5.26 -2.77
N PHE A 113 -21.64 4.65 -1.58
CA PHE A 113 -20.79 3.51 -1.27
C PHE A 113 -21.10 2.31 -2.17
N ALA A 114 -22.39 1.98 -2.36
CA ALA A 114 -22.81 0.91 -3.26
C ALA A 114 -22.34 1.17 -4.71
N MET A 115 -22.47 2.41 -5.20
CA MET A 115 -22.03 2.80 -6.55
C MET A 115 -20.52 2.75 -6.71
N LEU A 116 -19.75 3.26 -5.75
CA LEU A 116 -18.29 3.22 -5.80
C LEU A 116 -17.77 1.78 -5.78
N SER A 117 -18.39 0.89 -5.02
CA SER A 117 -18.05 -0.54 -5.04
C SER A 117 -18.30 -1.16 -6.42
N VAL A 118 -19.47 -0.92 -7.02
CA VAL A 118 -19.82 -1.47 -8.34
C VAL A 118 -18.96 -0.87 -9.46
N VAL A 119 -18.68 0.44 -9.43
CA VAL A 119 -17.80 1.09 -10.42
C VAL A 119 -16.35 0.63 -10.27
N ALA A 120 -15.87 0.39 -9.04
CA ALA A 120 -14.55 -0.17 -8.81
C ALA A 120 -14.46 -1.61 -9.33
N GLU A 121 -15.50 -2.42 -9.13
CA GLU A 121 -15.59 -3.79 -9.65
C GLU A 121 -15.61 -3.81 -11.19
N ILE A 122 -16.42 -2.96 -11.84
CA ILE A 122 -16.42 -2.79 -13.29
C ILE A 122 -15.04 -2.32 -13.80
N GLY A 123 -14.37 -1.41 -13.09
CA GLY A 123 -13.03 -0.93 -13.43
C GLY A 123 -11.93 -1.97 -13.27
N LEU A 124 -12.05 -2.85 -12.29
CA LEU A 124 -11.12 -3.97 -12.09
C LEU A 124 -11.30 -5.02 -13.17
N ASN A 125 -12.55 -5.39 -13.48
CA ASN A 125 -12.86 -6.45 -14.45
C ASN A 125 -12.67 -6.01 -15.92
N SER A 126 -12.87 -4.73 -16.24
CA SER A 126 -12.65 -4.19 -17.60
C SER A 126 -11.19 -4.12 -18.05
N SER A 127 -10.22 -4.34 -17.14
CA SER A 127 -8.79 -4.33 -17.48
C SER A 127 -8.23 -5.70 -17.92
N TRP A 128 -9.07 -6.74 -18.05
CA TRP A 128 -8.63 -8.14 -18.19
C TRP A 128 -9.36 -8.97 -19.27
N SER A 129 -9.73 -8.42 -20.43
CA SER A 129 -10.06 -9.30 -21.57
C SER A 129 -8.81 -9.62 -22.40
N SER A 130 -8.37 -10.87 -22.32
CA SER A 130 -7.10 -11.41 -22.84
C SER A 130 -7.01 -11.64 -24.35
N ALA A 131 -8.03 -11.27 -25.13
CA ALA A 131 -7.98 -11.37 -26.58
C ALA A 131 -7.78 -9.99 -27.20
N GLY A 132 -6.67 -9.81 -27.91
CA GLY A 132 -6.42 -8.59 -28.68
C GLY A 132 -7.60 -8.24 -29.59
N THR A 133 -7.88 -6.94 -29.69
CA THR A 133 -8.72 -6.22 -30.67
C THR A 133 -10.13 -5.73 -30.31
N ILE A 134 -10.69 -5.93 -29.11
CA ILE A 134 -11.91 -5.19 -28.70
C ILE A 134 -11.81 -4.72 -27.25
N GLN A 135 -11.71 -3.39 -27.03
CA GLN A 135 -11.93 -2.81 -25.71
C GLN A 135 -13.40 -3.03 -25.32
N VAL A 136 -13.68 -4.06 -24.53
CA VAL A 136 -15.04 -4.37 -24.05
C VAL A 136 -15.63 -3.22 -23.22
N PHE A 137 -14.76 -2.39 -22.61
CA PHE A 137 -15.17 -1.19 -21.85
C PHE A 137 -14.27 0.01 -22.21
N PRO A 138 -14.79 1.03 -22.92
CA PRO A 138 -14.01 2.22 -23.24
C PRO A 138 -13.75 3.09 -22.00
N MET A 139 -12.54 3.62 -21.82
CA MET A 139 -12.14 4.38 -20.63
C MET A 139 -12.99 5.65 -20.38
N TYR A 140 -13.59 6.22 -21.42
CA TYR A 140 -14.51 7.37 -21.29
C TYR A 140 -15.83 7.00 -20.57
N LEU A 141 -16.27 5.75 -20.66
CA LEU A 141 -17.46 5.22 -20.00
C LEU A 141 -17.28 5.19 -18.48
N LEU A 142 -16.11 4.71 -18.04
CA LEU A 142 -15.71 4.72 -16.64
C LEU A 142 -15.56 6.14 -16.09
N GLY A 143 -15.04 7.05 -16.92
CA GLY A 143 -15.02 8.49 -16.63
C GLY A 143 -16.42 9.04 -16.37
N TYR A 144 -17.39 8.73 -17.23
CA TYR A 144 -18.78 9.18 -17.09
C TYR A 144 -19.46 8.58 -15.84
N LEU A 145 -19.23 7.30 -15.55
CA LEU A 145 -19.72 6.63 -14.33
C LEU A 145 -19.00 7.08 -13.05
N ALA A 146 -17.86 7.76 -13.12
CA ALA A 146 -17.19 8.29 -11.95
C ALA A 146 -17.70 9.70 -11.56
N VAL A 147 -18.25 10.47 -12.51
CA VAL A 147 -18.65 11.86 -12.27
C VAL A 147 -19.78 11.98 -11.26
N PHE A 148 -20.79 11.11 -11.31
CA PHE A 148 -21.92 11.16 -10.37
C PHE A 148 -21.51 10.90 -8.92
N PRO A 149 -20.76 9.82 -8.57
CA PRO A 149 -20.29 9.63 -7.21
C PRO A 149 -19.34 10.73 -6.74
N ILE A 150 -18.52 11.28 -7.64
CA ILE A 150 -17.69 12.47 -7.35
C ILE A 150 -18.58 13.68 -7.03
N TRP A 151 -19.64 13.92 -7.82
CA TRP A 151 -20.56 15.04 -7.62
C TRP A 151 -21.37 14.92 -6.32
N THR A 152 -21.91 13.73 -6.04
CA THR A 152 -22.57 13.40 -4.77
C THR A 152 -21.61 13.56 -3.59
N GLY A 153 -20.35 13.14 -3.75
CA GLY A 153 -19.30 13.35 -2.75
C GLY A 153 -18.99 14.83 -2.48
N ILE A 154 -18.83 15.64 -3.53
CA ILE A 154 -18.65 17.10 -3.43
C ILE A 154 -19.83 17.71 -2.67
N ARG A 155 -21.06 17.31 -3.01
CA ARG A 155 -22.26 17.81 -2.37
C ARG A 155 -22.36 17.41 -0.89
N LEU A 156 -22.05 16.16 -0.54
CA LEU A 156 -22.02 15.69 0.85
C LEU A 156 -20.96 16.44 1.67
N LEU A 157 -19.79 16.69 1.09
CA LEU A 157 -18.75 17.51 1.70
C LEU A 157 -19.23 18.95 1.89
N MET A 158 -19.91 19.53 0.89
CA MET A 158 -20.52 20.85 1.03
C MET A 158 -21.59 20.86 2.13
N HIS A 159 -22.46 19.85 2.20
CA HIS A 159 -23.48 19.73 3.25
C HIS A 159 -22.85 19.64 4.65
N LYS A 160 -21.87 18.76 4.84
CA LYS A 160 -21.16 18.61 6.11
C LYS A 160 -20.38 19.86 6.48
N SER A 161 -19.69 20.48 5.52
CA SER A 161 -18.99 21.74 5.73
C SER A 161 -19.94 22.86 6.13
N MET A 162 -21.19 22.81 5.65
CA MET A 162 -22.25 23.76 6.00
C MET A 162 -22.88 23.47 7.36
N GLU A 163 -23.09 22.20 7.74
CA GLU A 163 -23.55 21.82 9.09
C GLU A 163 -22.51 22.18 10.15
N GLU A 164 -21.23 21.92 9.91
CA GLU A 164 -20.13 22.38 10.77
C GLU A 164 -20.05 23.92 10.82
N TRP A 165 -20.44 24.61 9.72
CA TRP A 165 -20.62 26.07 9.68
C TRP A 165 -21.86 26.58 10.42
N GLU A 166 -22.88 25.74 10.55
CA GLU A 166 -24.17 26.05 11.20
C GLU A 166 -24.02 25.86 12.72
N GLU A 167 -23.33 24.79 13.17
CA GLU A 167 -22.92 24.59 14.58
C GLU A 167 -21.95 25.66 15.09
N SER A 168 -21.12 26.22 14.20
CA SER A 168 -20.26 27.39 14.50
C SER A 168 -20.93 28.74 14.20
N GLY A 169 -22.14 28.71 13.63
CA GLY A 169 -22.78 29.84 12.95
C GLY A 169 -23.39 30.89 13.87
N GLU A 170 -23.95 30.51 15.03
CA GLU A 170 -24.58 31.48 15.94
C GLU A 170 -23.56 32.48 16.54
N GLN A 171 -22.35 32.01 16.86
CA GLN A 171 -21.26 32.86 17.33
C GLN A 171 -20.63 33.68 16.19
N ILE A 172 -20.66 33.17 14.96
CA ILE A 172 -20.13 33.85 13.78
C ILE A 172 -21.11 34.91 13.25
N LEU A 173 -22.44 34.70 13.36
CA LEU A 173 -23.47 35.60 12.82
C LEU A 173 -23.61 36.91 13.61
N LYS A 174 -23.60 36.85 14.95
CA LYS A 174 -23.50 38.06 15.81
C LYS A 174 -22.22 38.86 15.52
N THR A 175 -21.14 38.16 15.16
CA THR A 175 -19.89 38.80 14.76
C THR A 175 -19.94 39.31 13.32
N GLN A 176 -20.69 38.67 12.42
CA GLN A 176 -20.78 39.00 10.98
C GLN A 176 -21.60 40.24 10.66
N GLU A 177 -22.67 40.57 11.39
CA GLU A 177 -23.42 41.81 11.14
C GLU A 177 -22.60 43.03 11.50
N ASN A 178 -21.94 42.99 12.67
CA ASN A 178 -20.95 43.99 13.07
C ASN A 178 -19.74 44.01 12.12
N ASP A 179 -19.23 42.85 11.69
CA ASP A 179 -18.13 42.76 10.73
C ASP A 179 -18.50 43.17 9.31
N LYS A 180 -19.75 42.98 8.84
CA LYS A 180 -20.15 43.36 7.47
C LYS A 180 -20.30 44.86 7.36
N HIS A 181 -20.93 45.50 8.35
CA HIS A 181 -21.00 46.94 8.42
C HIS A 181 -19.60 47.52 8.56
N TYR A 182 -18.78 47.01 9.49
CA TYR A 182 -17.37 47.38 9.64
C TYR A 182 -16.52 47.11 8.39
N LYS A 183 -16.70 45.98 7.68
CA LYS A 183 -15.94 45.63 6.45
C LYS A 183 -16.38 46.45 5.24
N GLN A 184 -17.65 46.83 5.12
CA GLN A 184 -18.13 47.72 4.06
C GLN A 184 -17.66 49.16 4.30
N GLU A 185 -17.73 49.63 5.55
CA GLU A 185 -17.20 50.93 5.95
C GLU A 185 -15.66 50.98 5.82
N ARG A 186 -14.96 49.91 6.20
CA ARG A 186 -13.52 49.72 5.99
C ARG A 186 -13.15 49.61 4.52
N LYS A 187 -13.93 48.93 3.67
CA LYS A 187 -13.73 48.88 2.21
C LYS A 187 -13.91 50.26 1.57
N ARG A 188 -14.83 51.09 2.06
CA ARG A 188 -14.98 52.49 1.64
C ARG A 188 -13.83 53.39 2.13
N ARG A 189 -13.42 53.27 3.40
CA ARG A 189 -12.35 54.09 4.01
C ARG A 189 -10.92 53.71 3.57
N LEU A 190 -10.66 52.45 3.23
CA LEU A 190 -9.34 51.93 2.81
C LEU A 190 -9.27 51.62 1.31
N TYR A 191 -10.16 52.18 0.48
CA TYR A 191 -10.10 52.00 -0.96
C TYR A 191 -8.86 52.70 -1.53
N PHE A 192 -7.81 51.93 -1.77
CA PHE A 192 -6.57 52.38 -2.38
C PHE A 192 -6.51 51.89 -3.84
N PRO A 193 -6.66 52.78 -4.84
CA PRO A 193 -6.67 52.41 -6.26
C PRO A 193 -5.26 52.20 -6.86
N GLY A 194 -4.18 52.35 -6.07
CA GLY A 194 -2.81 52.24 -6.54
C GLY A 194 -2.22 50.82 -6.54
N LYS A 195 -1.14 50.64 -7.33
CA LYS A 195 -0.23 49.48 -7.22
C LYS A 195 0.62 49.60 -5.95
N TYR A 196 1.01 48.48 -5.35
CA TYR A 196 1.96 48.50 -4.24
C TYR A 196 3.33 48.98 -4.73
N SER A 197 4.02 49.78 -3.91
CA SER A 197 5.37 50.27 -4.23
C SER A 197 6.41 49.15 -4.18
N LYS A 198 7.62 49.36 -4.73
CA LYS A 198 8.72 48.38 -4.63
C LYS A 198 9.04 47.99 -3.17
N LEU A 199 8.86 48.92 -2.23
CA LEU A 199 9.09 48.70 -0.80
C LEU A 199 8.22 47.56 -0.24
N TYR A 200 6.99 47.40 -0.75
CA TYR A 200 6.09 46.31 -0.36
C TYR A 200 6.69 44.93 -0.67
N TYR A 201 7.19 44.74 -1.89
CA TYR A 201 7.80 43.47 -2.29
C TYR A 201 9.10 43.21 -1.54
N HIS A 202 9.84 44.27 -1.21
CA HIS A 202 11.04 44.17 -0.38
C HIS A 202 10.71 43.71 1.06
N VAL A 203 9.64 44.24 1.66
CA VAL A 203 9.18 43.81 3.00
C VAL A 203 8.73 42.35 3.00
N LEU A 204 8.00 41.91 1.96
CA LEU A 204 7.61 40.51 1.82
C LEU A 204 8.83 39.59 1.68
N TRP A 205 9.81 40.00 0.89
CA TRP A 205 11.06 39.26 0.72
C TRP A 205 11.87 39.17 2.03
N GLU A 206 12.03 40.28 2.76
CA GLU A 206 12.73 40.27 4.05
C GLU A 206 11.98 39.44 5.10
N ASN A 207 10.65 39.46 5.10
CA ASN A 207 9.85 38.60 5.97
C ASN A 207 10.05 37.11 5.63
N PHE A 208 10.00 36.77 4.34
CA PHE A 208 10.27 35.40 3.88
C PHE A 208 11.69 34.95 4.26
N LYS A 209 12.70 35.81 4.08
CA LYS A 209 14.09 35.55 4.46
C LYS A 209 14.25 35.34 5.97
N TYR A 210 13.54 36.12 6.79
CA TYR A 210 13.51 35.94 8.24
C TYR A 210 12.90 34.59 8.64
N HIS A 211 11.83 34.17 7.97
CA HIS A 211 11.16 32.88 8.19
C HIS A 211 11.70 31.72 7.33
N TRP A 212 12.80 31.92 6.60
CA TRP A 212 13.34 30.91 5.70
C TRP A 212 13.66 29.60 6.43
N ARG A 213 14.08 29.66 7.69
CA ARG A 213 14.30 28.46 8.50
C ARG A 213 13.04 27.61 8.66
N ASP A 214 11.89 28.24 8.81
CA ASP A 214 10.61 27.54 8.95
C ASP A 214 10.11 27.00 7.60
N PHE A 215 10.29 27.78 6.54
CA PHE A 215 10.00 27.37 5.17
C PHE A 215 10.93 26.25 4.68
N SER A 216 12.17 26.22 5.17
CA SER A 216 13.19 25.24 4.77
C SER A 216 12.74 23.81 5.05
N PHE A 217 11.92 23.57 6.07
CA PHE A 217 11.35 22.26 6.33
C PHE A 217 10.39 21.81 5.22
N LEU A 218 9.57 22.73 4.71
CA LEU A 218 8.65 22.46 3.60
C LEU A 218 9.43 22.25 2.29
N PHE A 219 10.48 23.05 2.09
CA PHE A 219 11.38 22.87 0.95
C PHE A 219 12.05 21.49 0.98
N VAL A 220 12.63 21.10 2.12
CA VAL A 220 13.31 19.81 2.29
C VAL A 220 12.32 18.65 2.15
N SER A 221 11.10 18.74 2.68
CA SER A 221 10.12 17.66 2.54
C SER A 221 9.69 17.43 1.10
N VAL A 222 9.44 18.49 0.33
CA VAL A 222 9.09 18.40 -1.09
C VAL A 222 10.28 17.91 -1.91
N LEU A 223 11.48 18.43 -1.65
CA LEU A 223 12.72 17.99 -2.32
C LEU A 223 12.96 16.49 -2.11
N LEU A 224 12.87 16.02 -0.88
CA LEU A 224 13.08 14.62 -0.51
C LEU A 224 12.05 13.71 -1.19
N SER A 225 10.77 14.09 -1.10
CA SER A 225 9.65 13.34 -1.70
C SER A 225 9.80 13.25 -3.23
N ALA A 226 10.13 14.36 -3.89
CA ALA A 226 10.33 14.41 -5.33
C ALA A 226 11.56 13.61 -5.78
N ALA A 227 12.67 13.68 -5.04
CA ALA A 227 13.89 12.94 -5.36
C ALA A 227 13.66 11.43 -5.29
N PHE A 228 12.95 10.94 -4.27
CA PHE A 228 12.69 9.51 -4.13
C PHE A 228 11.66 8.98 -5.12
N LEU A 229 10.61 9.74 -5.44
CA LEU A 229 9.71 9.37 -6.53
C LEU A 229 10.44 9.32 -7.87
N PHE A 230 11.31 10.31 -8.14
CA PHE A 230 12.14 10.33 -9.34
C PHE A 230 13.04 9.10 -9.43
N ILE A 231 13.75 8.77 -8.34
CA ILE A 231 14.62 7.58 -8.30
C ILE A 231 13.81 6.29 -8.48
N GLY A 232 12.64 6.19 -7.83
CA GLY A 232 11.74 5.05 -7.98
C GLY A 232 11.30 4.86 -9.44
N PHE A 233 10.80 5.91 -10.10
CA PHE A 233 10.40 5.83 -11.51
C PHE A 233 11.60 5.62 -12.45
N GLY A 234 12.75 6.23 -12.18
CA GLY A 234 13.97 6.07 -12.98
C GLY A 234 14.54 4.65 -12.92
N MET A 235 14.49 4.00 -11.76
CA MET A 235 14.83 2.59 -11.65
C MET A 235 13.87 1.70 -12.42
N ARG A 236 12.56 2.00 -12.40
CA ARG A 236 11.55 1.23 -13.17
C ARG A 236 11.91 1.17 -14.64
N GLU A 237 12.20 2.34 -15.20
CA GLU A 237 12.52 2.48 -16.60
C GLU A 237 13.82 1.75 -16.94
N ALA A 238 14.87 1.94 -16.14
CA ALA A 238 16.15 1.28 -16.40
C ALA A 238 16.10 -0.25 -16.28
N PHE A 239 15.26 -0.80 -15.41
CA PHE A 239 15.08 -2.24 -15.31
C PHE A 239 14.14 -2.81 -16.36
N SER A 240 13.23 -2.01 -16.93
CA SER A 240 12.25 -2.48 -17.92
C SER A 240 12.90 -3.05 -19.19
N GLY A 241 14.06 -2.53 -19.62
CA GLY A 241 14.77 -2.99 -20.83
C GLY A 241 15.61 -4.26 -20.67
N SER A 242 15.90 -4.70 -19.44
CA SER A 242 16.71 -5.91 -19.18
C SER A 242 15.88 -7.19 -19.12
N TYR A 243 14.55 -7.09 -19.19
CA TYR A 243 13.63 -8.20 -19.35
C TYR A 243 13.38 -8.39 -20.85
N GLY A 244 13.64 -9.59 -21.36
CA GLY A 244 13.39 -9.94 -22.77
C GLY A 244 11.92 -9.75 -23.16
N TYR A 245 11.67 -9.95 -24.45
CA TYR A 245 10.44 -9.69 -25.22
C TYR A 245 9.09 -10.24 -24.69
N ASP A 246 8.97 -10.68 -23.44
CA ASP A 246 7.70 -11.04 -22.79
C ASP A 246 7.05 -9.76 -22.22
N ASN A 247 6.60 -8.93 -23.15
CA ASN A 247 5.94 -7.65 -22.93
C ASN A 247 4.43 -7.84 -22.64
N GLU A 248 4.06 -8.85 -21.87
CA GLU A 248 2.66 -9.18 -21.56
C GLU A 248 2.38 -9.02 -20.06
N LEU A 249 1.92 -7.81 -19.73
CA LEU A 249 0.97 -7.41 -18.69
C LEU A 249 1.22 -7.80 -17.20
N LEU A 250 2.09 -8.74 -16.86
CA LEU A 250 2.34 -9.19 -15.49
C LEU A 250 3.80 -9.63 -15.28
N GLY A 251 4.74 -8.69 -15.44
CA GLY A 251 6.08 -8.79 -14.85
C GLY A 251 6.00 -8.72 -13.31
N LEU A 252 5.37 -9.71 -12.67
CA LEU A 252 4.85 -9.63 -11.29
C LEU A 252 5.94 -9.38 -10.26
N GLY A 253 7.06 -10.10 -10.23
CA GLY A 253 8.09 -9.90 -9.19
C GLY A 253 8.54 -8.45 -9.07
N LEU A 254 9.22 -7.92 -10.10
CA LEU A 254 9.75 -6.56 -10.07
C LEU A 254 8.64 -5.49 -10.02
N THR A 255 7.60 -5.61 -10.85
CA THR A 255 6.56 -4.57 -10.97
C THR A 255 5.70 -4.49 -9.71
N GLU A 256 5.42 -5.61 -9.04
CA GLU A 256 4.70 -5.68 -7.76
C GLU A 256 5.56 -5.07 -6.64
N ILE A 257 6.85 -5.45 -6.54
CA ILE A 257 7.81 -4.84 -5.60
C ILE A 257 7.86 -3.32 -5.79
N MET A 258 7.93 -2.85 -7.03
CA MET A 258 7.95 -1.42 -7.35
C MET A 258 6.64 -0.73 -7.03
N LYS A 259 5.50 -1.31 -7.41
CA LYS A 259 4.17 -0.75 -7.15
C LYS A 259 3.96 -0.59 -5.65
N ASP A 260 4.26 -1.62 -4.87
CA ASP A 260 4.11 -1.60 -3.41
C ASP A 260 5.00 -0.53 -2.79
N CYS A 261 6.27 -0.46 -3.18
CA CYS A 261 7.19 0.55 -2.66
C CYS A 261 6.78 1.97 -3.04
N LEU A 262 6.31 2.19 -4.28
CA LEU A 262 5.95 3.51 -4.78
C LEU A 262 4.67 4.04 -4.11
N ILE A 263 3.68 3.17 -3.89
CA ILE A 263 2.48 3.51 -3.11
C ILE A 263 2.88 3.96 -1.70
N VAL A 264 3.76 3.21 -1.04
CA VAL A 264 4.27 3.57 0.29
C VAL A 264 4.98 4.93 0.26
N ILE A 265 5.83 5.20 -0.72
CA ILE A 265 6.53 6.50 -0.86
C ILE A 265 5.53 7.64 -1.06
N VAL A 266 4.50 7.46 -1.89
CA VAL A 266 3.46 8.48 -2.11
C VAL A 266 2.71 8.80 -0.82
N LEU A 267 2.27 7.77 -0.08
CA LEU A 267 1.56 7.94 1.19
C LEU A 267 2.41 8.66 2.25
N ILE A 268 3.68 8.25 2.38
CA ILE A 268 4.64 8.87 3.30
C ILE A 268 4.91 10.33 2.90
N SER A 269 5.04 10.60 1.59
CA SER A 269 5.26 11.96 1.06
C SER A 269 4.07 12.88 1.34
N LEU A 270 2.84 12.38 1.11
CA LEU A 270 1.61 13.11 1.42
C LEU A 270 1.53 13.43 2.91
N PHE A 271 1.79 12.45 3.77
CA PHE A 271 1.82 12.65 5.22
C PHE A 271 2.85 13.70 5.63
N LEU A 272 4.09 13.56 5.16
CA LEU A 272 5.20 14.46 5.48
C LEU A 272 4.91 15.90 5.05
N ILE A 273 4.50 16.10 3.79
CA ILE A 273 4.19 17.44 3.26
C ILE A 273 3.00 18.02 4.02
N THR A 274 1.95 17.24 4.30
CA THR A 274 0.78 17.73 5.05
C THR A 274 1.14 18.21 6.44
N VAL A 275 1.91 17.43 7.21
CA VAL A 275 2.30 17.78 8.57
C VAL A 275 3.15 19.06 8.57
N VAL A 276 4.18 19.13 7.72
CA VAL A 276 5.05 20.31 7.60
C VAL A 276 4.26 21.53 7.13
N MET A 277 3.31 21.34 6.21
CA MET A 277 2.46 22.41 5.69
C MET A 277 1.50 22.94 6.74
N VAL A 278 0.91 22.08 7.58
CA VAL A 278 0.10 22.49 8.74
C VAL A 278 0.92 23.37 9.68
N PHE A 279 2.16 22.98 9.98
CA PHE A 279 3.05 23.75 10.84
C PHE A 279 3.47 25.08 10.22
N TYR A 280 3.91 25.08 8.96
CA TYR A 280 4.30 26.30 8.25
C TYR A 280 3.13 27.30 8.23
N ARG A 281 1.93 26.81 7.91
CA ARG A 281 0.71 27.63 7.88
C ARG A 281 0.39 28.24 9.24
N LYS A 282 0.46 27.45 10.32
CA LYS A 282 0.22 27.95 11.68
C LYS A 282 1.14 29.12 12.04
N LYS A 283 2.42 29.01 11.69
CA LYS A 283 3.41 30.07 11.97
C LYS A 283 3.17 31.31 11.11
N ARG A 284 2.89 31.11 9.82
CA ARG A 284 2.63 32.19 8.87
C ARG A 284 1.32 32.94 9.16
N MET A 285 0.30 32.29 9.73
CA MET A 285 -0.95 32.96 10.12
C MET A 285 -0.75 34.11 11.12
N ALA A 286 0.27 34.03 11.98
CA ALA A 286 0.60 35.12 12.90
C ALA A 286 1.07 36.37 12.13
N ASP A 287 1.91 36.20 11.11
CA ASP A 287 2.41 37.29 10.27
C ASP A 287 1.32 37.83 9.34
N ASP A 288 0.48 36.95 8.79
CA ASP A 288 -0.70 37.36 8.02
C ASP A 288 -1.64 38.24 8.85
N GLY A 289 -1.75 37.97 10.16
CA GLY A 289 -2.46 38.82 11.11
C GLY A 289 -1.85 40.22 11.21
N ILE A 290 -0.51 40.31 11.29
CA ILE A 290 0.23 41.58 11.31
C ILE A 290 0.05 42.33 9.99
N PHE A 291 0.22 41.67 8.84
CA PHE A 291 0.04 42.27 7.51
C PHE A 291 -1.38 42.79 7.30
N ARG A 292 -2.40 42.05 7.76
CA ARG A 292 -3.80 42.51 7.73
C ARG A 292 -4.05 43.70 8.65
N THR A 293 -3.34 43.79 9.78
CA THR A 293 -3.38 44.92 10.71
C THR A 293 -2.71 46.15 10.11
N LEU A 294 -1.59 45.97 9.39
CA LEU A 294 -0.88 46.99 8.63
C LEU A 294 -1.63 47.45 7.36
N GLY A 295 -2.80 46.87 7.07
CA GLY A 295 -3.66 47.30 5.97
C GLY A 295 -3.44 46.58 4.63
N MET A 296 -2.69 45.48 4.58
CA MET A 296 -2.54 44.69 3.35
C MET A 296 -3.88 44.03 2.94
N ARG A 297 -4.17 44.08 1.63
CA ARG A 297 -5.35 43.43 1.03
C ARG A 297 -5.31 41.92 1.23
N SER A 298 -6.44 41.31 1.60
CA SER A 298 -6.57 39.85 1.76
C SER A 298 -6.13 39.05 0.54
N ASN A 299 -6.47 39.53 -0.67
CA ASN A 299 -6.04 38.89 -1.91
C ASN A 299 -4.53 39.01 -2.12
N ALA A 300 -3.92 40.13 -1.75
CA ALA A 300 -2.47 40.33 -1.90
C ALA A 300 -1.68 39.45 -0.93
N VAL A 301 -2.16 39.29 0.31
CA VAL A 301 -1.60 38.35 1.30
C VAL A 301 -1.71 36.90 0.78
N PHE A 302 -2.88 36.53 0.24
CA PHE A 302 -3.10 35.19 -0.33
C PHE A 302 -2.17 34.91 -1.52
N TRP A 303 -2.09 35.83 -2.49
CA TRP A 303 -1.23 35.65 -3.67
C TRP A 303 0.26 35.69 -3.34
N SER A 304 0.68 36.47 -2.33
CA SER A 304 2.06 36.42 -1.82
C SER A 304 2.39 35.03 -1.28
N TRP A 305 1.49 34.46 -0.49
CA TRP A 305 1.67 33.14 0.11
C TRP A 305 1.68 32.02 -0.95
N ILE A 306 0.75 32.04 -1.90
CA ILE A 306 0.74 31.08 -3.03
C ILE A 306 2.01 31.24 -3.88
N GLY A 307 2.46 32.46 -4.11
CA GLY A 307 3.71 32.73 -4.84
C GLY A 307 4.94 32.14 -4.14
N GLU A 308 5.05 32.30 -2.82
CA GLU A 308 6.14 31.70 -2.01
C GLU A 308 6.14 30.16 -2.11
N LEU A 309 4.96 29.53 -1.99
CA LEU A 309 4.82 28.08 -2.11
C LEU A 309 5.20 27.57 -3.50
N LEU A 310 4.66 28.19 -4.55
CA LEU A 310 4.93 27.79 -5.93
C LEU A 310 6.40 27.96 -6.30
N ALA A 311 7.01 29.08 -5.90
CA ALA A 311 8.44 29.32 -6.12
C ALA A 311 9.30 28.29 -5.38
N GLY A 312 9.01 28.04 -4.10
CA GLY A 312 9.74 27.04 -3.33
C GLY A 312 9.56 25.62 -3.85
N PHE A 313 8.36 25.26 -4.31
CA PHE A 313 8.10 23.95 -4.93
C PHE A 313 8.84 23.79 -6.25
N ALA A 314 8.84 24.81 -7.11
CA ALA A 314 9.58 24.79 -8.37
C ALA A 314 11.09 24.60 -8.13
N VAL A 315 11.67 25.37 -7.20
CA VAL A 315 13.09 25.23 -6.84
C VAL A 315 13.36 23.86 -6.23
N ALA A 316 12.51 23.38 -5.32
CA ALA A 316 12.66 22.06 -4.69
C ALA A 316 12.64 20.94 -5.72
N LEU A 317 11.74 21.02 -6.72
CA LEU A 317 11.58 20.02 -7.77
C LEU A 317 12.77 19.99 -8.74
N VAL A 318 13.28 21.16 -9.16
CA VAL A 318 14.51 21.24 -9.98
C VAL A 318 15.70 20.67 -9.20
N THR A 319 15.84 21.04 -7.93
CA THR A 319 16.93 20.54 -7.07
C THR A 319 16.82 19.03 -6.87
N ALA A 320 15.60 18.52 -6.68
CA ALA A 320 15.31 17.10 -6.53
C ALA A 320 15.67 16.29 -7.79
N PHE A 321 15.44 16.84 -8.99
CA PHE A 321 15.83 16.18 -10.23
C PHE A 321 17.36 16.11 -10.40
N VAL A 322 18.08 17.16 -10.03
CA VAL A 322 19.55 17.16 -10.07
C VAL A 322 20.12 16.13 -9.08
N ILE A 323 19.66 16.17 -7.82
CA ILE A 323 20.10 15.23 -6.78
C ILE A 323 19.69 13.79 -7.13
N GLY A 324 18.43 13.60 -7.55
CA GLY A 324 17.90 12.30 -7.94
C GLY A 324 18.66 11.69 -9.10
N ARG A 325 19.03 12.48 -10.11
CA ARG A 325 19.85 12.02 -11.24
C ARG A 325 21.25 11.59 -10.81
N ALA A 326 21.89 12.37 -9.92
CA ALA A 326 23.22 12.03 -9.39
C ALA A 326 23.21 10.73 -8.57
N ILE A 327 22.20 10.54 -7.71
CA ILE A 327 22.04 9.30 -6.93
C ILE A 327 21.78 8.12 -7.85
N LEU A 328 20.88 8.26 -8.82
CA LEU A 328 20.55 7.21 -9.78
C LEU A 328 21.79 6.79 -10.59
N PHE A 329 22.61 7.75 -11.03
CA PHE A 329 23.90 7.47 -11.67
C PHE A 329 24.85 6.69 -10.76
N GLY A 330 24.95 7.07 -9.48
CA GLY A 330 25.75 6.34 -8.49
C GLY A 330 25.26 4.89 -8.29
N ILE A 331 23.95 4.67 -8.26
CA ILE A 331 23.36 3.32 -8.20
C ILE A 331 23.73 2.53 -9.45
N TYR A 332 23.59 3.09 -10.65
CA TYR A 332 23.97 2.40 -11.88
C TYR A 332 25.45 2.03 -11.90
N ALA A 333 26.33 2.96 -11.51
CA ALA A 333 27.76 2.70 -11.42
C ALA A 333 28.08 1.55 -10.45
N ALA A 334 27.43 1.53 -9.28
CA ALA A 334 27.61 0.47 -8.30
C ALA A 334 27.12 -0.90 -8.81
N VAL A 335 25.98 -0.94 -9.50
CA VAL A 335 25.41 -2.16 -10.08
C VAL A 335 26.30 -2.70 -11.20
N ILE A 336 26.75 -1.86 -12.13
CA ILE A 336 27.64 -2.29 -13.23
C ILE A 336 28.98 -2.80 -12.70
N GLN A 337 29.55 -2.13 -11.69
CA GLN A 337 30.82 -2.55 -11.08
C GLN A 337 30.71 -3.93 -10.41
N HIS A 338 29.62 -4.19 -9.69
CA HIS A 338 29.44 -5.47 -9.00
C HIS A 338 28.87 -6.56 -9.91
N PHE A 339 28.16 -6.20 -10.98
CA PHE A 339 27.43 -7.10 -11.87
C PHE A 339 27.56 -6.71 -13.35
N PRO A 340 28.73 -6.97 -13.98
CA PRO A 340 29.00 -6.58 -15.37
C PRO A 340 28.13 -7.31 -16.41
N LYS A 341 27.37 -8.34 -16.03
CA LYS A 341 26.47 -9.13 -16.91
C LYS A 341 25.05 -8.53 -17.04
N ILE A 342 24.75 -7.43 -16.35
CA ILE A 342 23.46 -6.75 -16.42
C ILE A 342 23.58 -5.55 -17.36
N ASP A 343 22.98 -5.65 -18.55
CA ASP A 343 22.88 -4.53 -19.48
C ASP A 343 21.81 -3.55 -18.97
N MET A 344 22.24 -2.39 -18.49
CA MET A 344 21.38 -1.31 -18.01
C MET A 344 21.65 -0.04 -18.80
N LYS A 345 20.58 0.57 -19.34
CA LYS A 345 20.68 1.88 -19.97
C LYS A 345 20.67 2.97 -18.90
N SER A 346 21.68 3.84 -18.90
CA SER A 346 21.80 4.94 -17.93
C SER A 346 20.96 6.17 -18.26
N GLU A 347 20.30 6.18 -19.42
CA GLU A 347 19.48 7.30 -19.90
C GLU A 347 18.08 7.22 -19.29
N VAL A 348 17.67 8.32 -18.64
CA VAL A 348 16.33 8.47 -18.08
C VAL A 348 15.48 9.25 -19.07
N SER A 349 14.32 8.73 -19.45
CA SER A 349 13.43 9.41 -20.39
C SER A 349 12.81 10.65 -19.77
N TRP A 350 12.53 11.65 -20.61
CA TRP A 350 11.79 12.85 -20.22
C TRP A 350 10.42 12.51 -19.59
N LYS A 351 9.83 11.35 -19.93
CA LYS A 351 8.56 10.85 -19.36
C LYS A 351 8.64 10.70 -17.83
N VAL A 352 9.77 10.26 -17.29
CA VAL A 352 9.98 10.09 -15.84
C VAL A 352 9.95 11.42 -15.11
N TYR A 353 10.56 12.46 -15.70
CA TYR A 353 10.51 13.83 -15.16
C TYR A 353 9.08 14.37 -15.14
N LEU A 354 8.33 14.18 -16.22
CA LEU A 354 6.94 14.63 -16.32
C LEU A 354 6.03 13.94 -15.29
N ILE A 355 6.07 12.61 -15.23
CA ILE A 355 5.24 11.82 -14.30
C ILE A 355 5.55 12.21 -12.85
N THR A 356 6.83 12.34 -12.49
CA THR A 356 7.23 12.73 -11.13
C THR A 356 6.68 14.12 -10.78
N ALA A 357 6.76 15.08 -11.70
CA ALA A 357 6.25 16.42 -11.48
C ALA A 357 4.72 16.45 -11.28
N ILE A 358 3.98 15.68 -12.07
CA ILE A 358 2.52 15.56 -11.93
C ILE A 358 2.16 14.95 -10.57
N VAL A 359 2.79 13.83 -10.19
CA VAL A 359 2.51 13.15 -8.92
C VAL A 359 2.80 14.07 -7.73
N ILE A 360 3.93 14.77 -7.72
CA ILE A 360 4.27 15.73 -6.65
C ILE A 360 3.28 16.90 -6.63
N ALA A 361 2.88 17.45 -7.78
CA ALA A 361 1.89 18.52 -7.84
C ALA A 361 0.55 18.08 -7.21
N VAL A 362 0.09 16.87 -7.53
CA VAL A 362 -1.13 16.27 -6.94
C VAL A 362 -0.97 16.11 -5.42
N ILE A 363 0.16 15.57 -4.94
CA ILE A 363 0.43 15.42 -3.51
C ILE A 363 0.41 16.79 -2.80
N CYS A 364 1.06 17.80 -3.36
CA CYS A 364 1.08 19.15 -2.81
C CYS A 364 -0.31 19.79 -2.77
N LEU A 365 -1.15 19.57 -3.79
CA LEU A 365 -2.54 20.05 -3.82
C LEU A 365 -3.40 19.41 -2.73
N PHE A 366 -3.30 18.09 -2.55
CA PHE A 366 -3.99 17.39 -1.46
C PHE A 366 -3.49 17.85 -0.09
N ALA A 367 -2.18 17.95 0.11
CA ALA A 367 -1.60 18.44 1.36
C ALA A 367 -2.03 19.88 1.68
N PHE A 368 -2.14 20.74 0.66
CA PHE A 368 -2.66 22.09 0.79
C PHE A 368 -4.13 22.11 1.19
N GLY A 369 -4.97 21.27 0.56
CA GLY A 369 -6.39 21.12 0.90
C GLY A 369 -6.62 20.65 2.33
N ILE A 370 -5.96 19.55 2.73
CA ILE A 370 -6.05 18.99 4.09
C ILE A 370 -5.56 19.98 5.14
N SER A 371 -4.42 20.65 4.89
CA SER A 371 -3.94 21.72 5.78
C SER A 371 -4.92 22.88 5.87
N GLY A 372 -5.60 23.16 4.75
CA GLY A 372 -6.75 24.03 4.55
C GLY A 372 -7.82 23.86 5.61
N ASP A 373 -8.38 22.66 5.66
CA ASP A 373 -9.52 22.28 6.51
C ASP A 373 -9.14 22.21 7.98
N ILE A 374 -7.96 21.65 8.31
CA ILE A 374 -7.48 21.52 9.70
C ILE A 374 -7.48 22.88 10.43
N HIS A 375 -7.17 23.98 9.74
CA HIS A 375 -7.19 25.32 10.35
C HIS A 375 -8.48 26.10 10.10
N ALA A 376 -9.39 25.63 9.23
CA ALA A 376 -10.68 26.30 9.06
C ALA A 376 -11.48 26.29 10.37
N GLY A 377 -11.36 25.20 11.16
CA GLY A 377 -11.92 25.09 12.51
C GLY A 377 -11.25 25.98 13.58
N GLU A 378 -10.01 26.45 13.37
CA GLU A 378 -9.28 27.30 14.33
C GLU A 378 -9.46 28.82 14.08
N ARG A 379 -10.14 29.21 12.99
CA ARG A 379 -10.28 30.63 12.55
C ARG A 379 -11.36 31.43 13.28
N SER A 380 -12.10 30.84 14.22
CA SER A 380 -12.93 31.64 15.13
C SER A 380 -12.01 32.56 15.95
N ALA A 381 -12.46 33.76 16.27
CA ALA A 381 -11.68 34.86 16.86
C ALA A 381 -10.96 34.55 18.19
N ASP A 382 -11.07 33.30 18.65
CA ASP A 382 -10.56 32.75 19.87
C ASP A 382 -9.27 31.92 19.68
N ALA A 383 -8.60 31.95 18.51
CA ALA A 383 -7.34 31.21 18.28
C ALA A 383 -6.25 31.46 19.35
N ARG A 384 -6.28 32.65 19.98
CA ARG A 384 -5.41 33.01 21.13
C ARG A 384 -5.81 32.32 22.44
N ASN A 385 -7.10 32.04 22.66
CA ASN A 385 -7.64 31.40 23.86
C ASN A 385 -7.85 29.88 23.68
N ALA A 386 -8.06 29.40 22.44
CA ALA A 386 -8.09 28.00 22.08
C ALA A 386 -6.74 27.31 22.35
N ALA A 387 -5.64 28.05 22.19
CA ALA A 387 -4.28 27.60 22.57
C ALA A 387 -4.08 27.38 24.09
N VAL A 388 -4.99 27.88 24.93
CA VAL A 388 -4.87 27.90 26.41
C VAL A 388 -5.76 26.84 27.09
N LYS A 389 -6.75 26.27 26.39
CA LYS A 389 -7.62 25.23 26.97
C LYS A 389 -6.85 23.91 27.15
N SER A 390 -6.90 23.36 28.35
CA SER A 390 -6.39 22.01 28.64
C SER A 390 -7.17 20.96 27.86
N GLU A 391 -6.48 20.00 27.27
CA GLU A 391 -7.09 18.88 26.56
C GLU A 391 -7.76 17.89 27.55
N LYS A 392 -8.85 17.25 27.11
CA LYS A 392 -9.58 16.29 27.95
C LYS A 392 -8.81 14.98 28.12
N ILE A 393 -8.55 14.58 29.37
CA ILE A 393 -8.03 13.26 29.75
C ILE A 393 -9.20 12.24 29.73
N PRO A 394 -9.01 10.99 29.29
CA PRO A 394 -10.09 10.01 29.21
C PRO A 394 -10.76 9.73 30.58
N GLY A 395 -12.08 9.53 30.51
CA GLY A 395 -12.98 9.45 31.66
C GLY A 395 -13.07 8.07 32.32
N ILE A 396 -14.30 7.66 32.65
CA ILE A 396 -14.62 6.51 33.51
C ILE A 396 -14.24 5.16 32.84
N TYR A 397 -14.38 5.05 31.52
CA TYR A 397 -14.20 3.78 30.78
C TYR A 397 -12.73 3.41 30.46
N ARG A 398 -11.74 4.09 31.05
CA ARG A 398 -10.32 3.88 30.71
C ARG A 398 -9.79 2.46 30.94
N LYS A 399 -10.23 1.79 32.02
CA LYS A 399 -9.82 0.41 32.32
C LYS A 399 -10.37 -0.56 31.27
N ALA A 400 -11.65 -0.42 30.92
CA ALA A 400 -12.29 -1.22 29.88
C ALA A 400 -11.65 -0.98 28.51
N GLY A 401 -11.38 0.29 28.16
CA GLY A 401 -10.70 0.64 26.91
C GLY A 401 -9.29 0.04 26.79
N ALA A 402 -8.50 0.04 27.87
CA ALA A 402 -7.19 -0.61 27.90
C ALA A 402 -7.30 -2.15 27.77
N LEU A 403 -8.29 -2.77 28.41
CA LEU A 403 -8.48 -4.23 28.34
C LEU A 403 -8.92 -4.67 26.94
N ILE A 404 -9.91 -4.01 26.36
CA ILE A 404 -10.42 -4.32 25.01
C ILE A 404 -9.33 -4.14 23.97
N SER A 405 -8.60 -3.02 24.01
CA SER A 405 -7.50 -2.75 23.06
C SER A 405 -6.32 -3.72 23.23
N GLY A 406 -6.01 -4.13 24.47
CA GLY A 406 -5.00 -5.16 24.74
C GLY A 406 -5.39 -6.52 24.16
N LEU A 407 -6.63 -6.97 24.41
CA LEU A 407 -7.13 -8.25 23.91
C LEU A 407 -7.23 -8.28 22.38
N LEU A 408 -7.72 -7.20 21.77
CA LEU A 408 -7.75 -7.05 20.31
C LEU A 408 -6.33 -7.03 19.72
N GLY A 409 -5.39 -6.36 20.37
CA GLY A 409 -3.98 -6.36 19.96
C GLY A 409 -3.35 -7.75 19.97
N VAL A 410 -3.67 -8.59 20.96
CA VAL A 410 -3.22 -10.00 21.01
C VAL A 410 -3.85 -10.83 19.90
N ILE A 411 -5.13 -10.63 19.60
CA ILE A 411 -5.81 -11.31 18.47
C ILE A 411 -5.14 -10.93 17.14
N VAL A 412 -4.85 -9.65 16.94
CA VAL A 412 -4.16 -9.17 15.72
C VAL A 412 -2.76 -9.79 15.60
N LEU A 413 -2.01 -9.88 16.71
CA LEU A 413 -0.72 -10.57 16.73
C LEU A 413 -0.84 -12.06 16.40
N TYR A 414 -1.85 -12.76 16.94
CA TYR A 414 -2.13 -14.15 16.62
C TYR A 414 -2.49 -14.35 15.14
N LEU A 415 -3.27 -13.45 14.54
CA LEU A 415 -3.52 -13.50 13.10
C LEU A 415 -2.24 -13.27 12.30
N TYR A 416 -1.36 -12.40 12.78
CA TYR A 416 -0.08 -12.11 12.12
C TYR A 416 0.89 -13.31 12.17
N THR A 417 0.76 -14.25 13.12
CA THR A 417 1.56 -15.49 13.12
C THR A 417 1.17 -16.49 12.04
N GLN A 418 0.04 -16.27 11.38
CA GLN A 418 -0.44 -17.19 10.36
C GLN A 418 0.14 -16.83 9.00
N ARG A 419 0.65 -17.84 8.28
CA ARG A 419 1.30 -17.66 6.98
C ARG A 419 0.40 -16.99 5.92
N ARG A 420 -0.94 -17.10 6.04
CA ARG A 420 -1.91 -16.41 5.17
C ARG A 420 -1.94 -14.88 5.32
N PHE A 421 -1.53 -14.37 6.47
CA PHE A 421 -1.44 -12.92 6.73
C PHE A 421 0.00 -12.46 6.93
N SER A 422 0.96 -13.29 6.50
CA SER A 422 2.39 -13.06 6.71
C SER A 422 2.78 -11.67 6.20
N GLU A 423 3.44 -10.90 7.07
CA GLU A 423 3.93 -9.56 6.76
C GLU A 423 2.84 -8.58 6.24
N SER A 424 1.57 -8.80 6.61
CA SER A 424 0.46 -7.94 6.21
C SER A 424 0.55 -6.56 6.85
N ILE A 425 0.55 -5.52 6.00
CA ILE A 425 0.54 -4.12 6.43
C ILE A 425 -0.77 -3.76 7.15
N PHE A 426 -1.89 -4.40 6.79
CA PHE A 426 -3.20 -4.12 7.39
C PHE A 426 -3.25 -4.56 8.85
N LEU A 427 -2.73 -5.75 9.17
CA LEU A 427 -2.64 -6.22 10.55
C LEU A 427 -1.67 -5.37 11.37
N LEU A 428 -0.57 -4.92 10.78
CA LEU A 428 0.35 -3.99 11.44
C LEU A 428 -0.34 -2.65 11.78
N CYS A 429 -1.10 -2.08 10.84
CA CYS A 429 -1.91 -0.88 11.08
C CYS A 429 -2.99 -1.10 12.16
N GLY A 430 -3.67 -2.25 12.15
CA GLY A 430 -4.63 -2.64 13.17
C GLY A 430 -3.99 -2.73 14.57
N PHE A 431 -2.78 -3.30 14.65
CA PHE A 431 -2.00 -3.34 15.89
C PHE A 431 -1.63 -1.94 16.37
N PHE A 432 -1.20 -1.04 15.49
CA PHE A 432 -0.89 0.34 15.86
C PHE A 432 -2.11 1.12 16.36
N LEU A 433 -3.29 0.88 15.80
CA LEU A 433 -4.54 1.45 16.30
C LEU A 433 -4.87 0.94 17.72
N CYS A 434 -4.70 -0.37 17.95
CA CYS A 434 -4.86 -0.96 19.27
C CYS A 434 -3.86 -0.36 20.26
N LEU A 435 -2.59 -0.25 19.86
CA LEU A 435 -1.53 0.32 20.68
C LEU A 435 -1.79 1.80 21.02
N TYR A 436 -2.31 2.59 20.07
CA TYR A 436 -2.72 3.97 20.32
C TYR A 436 -3.76 4.06 21.44
N VAL A 437 -4.86 3.29 21.30
CA VAL A 437 -5.95 3.29 22.29
C VAL A 437 -5.45 2.75 23.64
N PHE A 438 -4.58 1.76 23.62
CA PHE A 438 -3.97 1.19 24.82
C PHE A 438 -3.11 2.22 25.57
N LEU A 439 -2.18 2.87 24.87
CA LEU A 439 -1.32 3.92 25.44
C LEU A 439 -2.14 5.12 25.92
N TYR A 440 -3.17 5.51 25.16
CA TYR A 440 -4.07 6.60 25.54
C TYR A 440 -4.81 6.34 26.85
N ASN A 441 -5.21 5.10 27.12
CA ASN A 441 -5.90 4.75 28.37
C ASN A 441 -4.93 4.49 29.53
N ILE A 442 -3.81 3.83 29.30
CA ILE A 442 -2.80 3.54 30.33
C ILE A 442 -2.10 4.79 30.81
N GLY A 443 -1.69 5.68 29.90
CA GLY A 443 -1.06 6.95 30.27
C GLY A 443 -1.94 7.78 31.22
N ALA A 444 -3.25 7.75 30.99
CA ALA A 444 -4.23 8.45 31.83
C ALA A 444 -4.39 7.79 33.19
N MET A 445 -4.33 6.45 33.26
CA MET A 445 -4.33 5.74 34.54
C MET A 445 -3.08 6.05 35.38
N ILE A 446 -1.90 6.11 34.74
CA ILE A 446 -0.64 6.47 35.42
C ILE A 446 -0.71 7.89 35.96
N LEU A 447 -1.19 8.85 35.15
CA LEU A 447 -1.35 10.25 35.58
C LEU A 447 -2.31 10.38 36.77
N ARG A 448 -3.50 9.76 36.70
CA ARG A 448 -4.48 9.82 37.79
C ARG A 448 -4.02 9.10 39.06
N LYS A 449 -3.25 8.01 38.95
CA LYS A 449 -2.68 7.34 40.12
C LYS A 449 -1.74 8.27 40.91
N LYS A 450 -1.03 9.15 40.21
CA LYS A 450 -0.16 10.17 40.83
C LYS A 450 -0.98 11.29 41.48
N GLU A 451 -2.16 11.61 40.95
CA GLU A 451 -3.08 12.60 41.56
C GLU A 451 -3.67 12.12 42.88
N THR A 452 -3.77 10.81 43.12
CA THR A 452 -4.26 10.26 44.39
C THR A 452 -3.32 10.51 45.57
N SER A 453 -2.04 10.82 45.32
CA SER A 453 -1.04 11.12 46.35
C SER A 453 -0.55 12.56 46.19
N MET A 454 -0.87 13.43 47.15
CA MET A 454 -0.50 14.85 47.08
C MET A 454 1.03 15.07 46.99
N ASP A 455 1.82 14.29 47.72
CA ASP A 455 3.29 14.37 47.69
C ASP A 455 3.84 13.98 46.31
N GLN A 456 3.35 12.89 45.71
CA GLN A 456 3.76 12.50 44.36
C GLN A 456 3.26 13.49 43.30
N TYR A 457 2.06 14.01 43.46
CA TYR A 457 1.48 15.01 42.57
C TYR A 457 2.35 16.26 42.52
N LEU A 458 2.66 16.87 43.67
CA LEU A 458 3.44 18.10 43.75
C LEU A 458 4.87 17.94 43.21
N ARG A 459 5.53 16.81 43.50
CA ARG A 459 6.88 16.52 43.00
C ARG A 459 6.94 16.38 41.47
N THR A 460 5.85 15.91 40.84
CA THR A 460 5.83 15.62 39.40
C THR A 460 5.26 16.74 38.53
N ILE A 461 4.62 17.76 39.12
CA ILE A 461 4.04 18.90 38.37
C ILE A 461 5.06 19.57 37.44
N PRO A 462 6.27 19.96 37.88
CA PRO A 462 7.21 20.68 37.02
C PRO A 462 7.60 19.85 35.79
N GLU A 463 7.71 18.54 35.95
CA GLU A 463 8.12 17.61 34.91
C GLU A 463 7.00 17.15 33.98
N GLU A 464 5.74 17.13 34.43
CA GLU A 464 4.62 16.50 33.71
C GLU A 464 3.54 17.50 33.27
N HIS A 465 3.72 18.80 33.56
CA HIS A 465 2.74 19.84 33.27
C HIS A 465 2.21 19.80 31.82
N MET A 466 3.11 19.71 30.83
CA MET A 466 2.71 19.72 29.42
C MET A 466 2.02 18.42 28.98
N ILE A 467 2.44 17.28 29.52
CA ILE A 467 1.75 15.99 29.29
C ILE A 467 0.33 16.04 29.86
N ARG A 468 0.12 16.74 30.97
CA ARG A 468 -1.20 16.90 31.59
C ARG A 468 -2.08 17.88 30.81
N HIS A 469 -1.53 19.03 30.42
CA HIS A 469 -2.28 20.07 29.72
C HIS A 469 -2.60 19.69 28.26
N ARG A 470 -1.68 18.99 27.58
CA ARG A 470 -1.80 18.55 26.18
C ARG A 470 -1.74 17.02 26.05
N TYR A 471 -2.55 16.32 26.84
CA TYR A 471 -2.49 14.86 26.94
C TYR A 471 -2.75 14.15 25.61
N GLN A 472 -3.80 14.54 24.88
CA GLN A 472 -4.17 13.88 23.63
C GLN A 472 -3.11 14.12 22.55
N THR A 473 -2.65 15.36 22.42
CA THR A 473 -1.58 15.72 21.48
C THR A 473 -0.30 14.97 21.83
N THR A 474 0.08 14.89 23.10
CA THR A 474 1.27 14.15 23.55
C THR A 474 1.19 12.67 23.18
N VAL A 475 0.07 12.00 23.49
CA VAL A 475 -0.11 10.59 23.14
C VAL A 475 -0.07 10.36 21.64
N LYS A 476 -0.72 11.23 20.83
CA LYS A 476 -0.69 11.14 19.37
C LYS A 476 0.74 11.20 18.82
N TYR A 477 1.55 12.17 19.28
CA TYR A 477 2.95 12.29 18.86
C TYR A 477 3.80 11.10 19.33
N LEU A 478 3.61 10.62 20.57
CA LEU A 478 4.30 9.44 21.08
C LEU A 478 3.98 8.20 20.25
N THR A 479 2.71 7.94 19.98
CA THR A 479 2.28 6.82 19.14
C THR A 479 2.82 6.94 17.73
N LEU A 480 2.78 8.13 17.12
CA LEU A 480 3.33 8.36 15.79
C LEU A 480 4.83 8.05 15.71
N MET A 481 5.61 8.45 16.72
CA MET A 481 7.03 8.11 16.82
C MET A 481 7.24 6.60 16.98
N ILE A 482 6.41 5.93 17.80
CA ILE A 482 6.46 4.46 17.94
C ILE A 482 6.20 3.77 16.60
N VAL A 483 5.17 4.19 15.86
CA VAL A 483 4.84 3.66 14.53
C VAL A 483 6.05 3.77 13.60
N ILE A 484 6.67 4.94 13.53
CA ILE A 484 7.83 5.17 12.67
C ILE A 484 9.02 4.29 13.09
N HIS A 485 9.34 4.25 14.38
CA HIS A 485 10.44 3.42 14.90
C HIS A 485 10.22 1.93 14.62
N VAL A 486 9.00 1.41 14.83
CA VAL A 486 8.66 0.01 14.53
C VAL A 486 8.73 -0.28 13.03
N CYS A 487 8.24 0.62 12.17
CA CYS A 487 8.34 0.46 10.71
C CYS A 487 9.81 0.41 10.26
N VAL A 488 10.66 1.28 10.81
CA VAL A 488 12.11 1.31 10.52
C VAL A 488 12.78 0.03 11.00
N MET A 489 12.56 -0.35 12.26
CA MET A 489 13.30 -1.44 12.91
C MET A 489 12.78 -2.84 12.61
N SER A 490 11.53 -2.97 12.16
CA SER A 490 10.93 -4.27 11.83
C SER A 490 10.59 -4.31 10.34
N PHE A 491 9.44 -3.76 9.93
CA PHE A 491 8.84 -4.00 8.62
C PHE A 491 9.75 -3.75 7.40
N PHE A 492 10.48 -2.64 7.38
CA PHE A 492 11.37 -2.31 6.26
C PHE A 492 12.78 -2.87 6.42
N SER A 493 13.32 -2.92 7.64
CA SER A 493 14.67 -3.47 7.86
C SER A 493 14.74 -4.97 7.64
N VAL A 494 13.69 -5.74 7.97
CA VAL A 494 13.60 -7.19 7.68
C VAL A 494 13.93 -7.44 6.21
N LYS A 495 13.29 -6.71 5.29
CA LYS A 495 13.50 -6.90 3.85
C LYS A 495 14.94 -6.68 3.40
N ILE A 496 15.64 -5.70 3.98
CA ILE A 496 17.04 -5.41 3.64
C ILE A 496 17.97 -6.45 4.26
N VAL A 497 17.78 -6.74 5.54
CA VAL A 497 18.66 -7.63 6.32
C VAL A 497 18.51 -9.07 5.83
N SER A 498 17.27 -9.53 5.58
CA SER A 498 16.97 -10.84 5.03
C SER A 498 17.60 -11.04 3.65
N ASN A 499 17.53 -10.04 2.75
CA ASN A 499 18.18 -10.14 1.44
C ASN A 499 19.71 -10.20 1.51
N ARG A 500 20.31 -9.64 2.56
CA ARG A 500 21.77 -9.69 2.78
C ARG A 500 22.24 -11.04 3.35
N ILE A 501 21.38 -11.72 4.11
CA ILE A 501 21.68 -13.02 4.74
C ILE A 501 21.33 -14.16 3.81
N ALA A 502 20.34 -13.96 2.94
CA ALA A 502 19.90 -14.95 1.99
C ALA A 502 21.06 -15.50 1.16
N ASP A 503 20.99 -16.80 0.89
CA ASP A 503 22.00 -17.52 0.13
C ASP A 503 22.31 -16.87 -1.21
N LYS A 504 23.53 -17.10 -1.73
CA LYS A 504 23.91 -16.62 -3.06
C LYS A 504 22.90 -17.11 -4.09
N THR A 505 22.61 -16.27 -5.08
CA THR A 505 21.65 -16.62 -6.14
C THR A 505 22.06 -17.89 -6.87
N ASP A 506 23.36 -18.14 -7.04
CA ASP A 506 23.86 -19.32 -7.75
C ASP A 506 23.63 -20.65 -7.00
N THR A 507 23.56 -20.61 -5.65
CA THR A 507 23.26 -21.79 -4.82
C THR A 507 21.76 -22.02 -4.70
N LEU A 508 20.95 -20.97 -4.90
CA LEU A 508 19.49 -21.06 -4.92
C LEU A 508 18.97 -21.89 -6.11
N TYR A 509 19.74 -22.01 -7.19
CA TYR A 509 19.37 -22.78 -8.38
C TYR A 509 20.35 -23.94 -8.56
N PRO A 510 20.05 -25.14 -8.02
CA PRO A 510 21.01 -26.26 -8.03
C PRO A 510 21.24 -26.86 -9.41
N TYR A 511 20.26 -26.76 -10.32
CA TYR A 511 20.33 -27.31 -11.68
C TYR A 511 20.39 -26.22 -12.74
N ASP A 512 21.08 -26.46 -13.85
CA ASP A 512 21.17 -25.51 -14.98
C ASP A 512 19.84 -25.40 -15.74
N TYR A 513 19.19 -26.54 -15.97
CA TYR A 513 17.90 -26.63 -16.64
C TYR A 513 16.93 -27.49 -15.84
N VAL A 514 15.68 -27.03 -15.75
CA VAL A 514 14.57 -27.76 -15.14
C VAL A 514 13.43 -27.81 -16.15
N TRP A 515 13.06 -29.02 -16.59
CA TRP A 515 11.98 -29.23 -17.55
C TRP A 515 10.84 -30.03 -16.91
N LEU A 516 9.61 -29.62 -17.22
CA LEU A 516 8.38 -30.32 -16.91
C LEU A 516 7.98 -31.12 -18.16
N ALA A 517 8.26 -32.42 -18.18
CA ALA A 517 8.18 -33.26 -19.37
C ALA A 517 7.06 -34.30 -19.29
N ASN A 518 6.56 -34.69 -20.45
CA ASN A 518 5.55 -35.72 -20.67
C ASN A 518 6.19 -37.06 -21.03
N SER A 519 5.37 -38.11 -21.19
CA SER A 519 5.86 -39.44 -21.58
C SER A 519 6.49 -39.45 -22.97
N ASN A 520 6.02 -38.59 -23.88
CA ASN A 520 6.47 -38.46 -25.26
C ASN A 520 7.87 -37.82 -25.40
N ASP A 521 8.35 -37.09 -24.40
CA ASP A 521 9.59 -36.29 -24.50
C ASP A 521 10.88 -37.08 -24.29
N THR A 522 10.79 -38.40 -24.11
CA THR A 522 11.95 -39.28 -23.88
C THR A 522 13.04 -39.12 -24.95
N GLY A 523 12.66 -38.88 -26.21
CA GLY A 523 13.62 -38.65 -27.30
C GLY A 523 14.41 -37.34 -27.15
N ILE A 524 13.78 -36.26 -26.69
CA ILE A 524 14.44 -34.94 -26.52
C ILE A 524 15.33 -34.96 -25.29
N ILE A 525 14.89 -35.62 -24.21
CA ILE A 525 15.71 -35.82 -22.99
C ILE A 525 16.98 -36.61 -23.34
N GLU A 526 16.89 -37.58 -24.24
CA GLU A 526 18.03 -38.43 -24.61
C GLU A 526 19.00 -37.69 -25.53
N LYS A 527 18.49 -36.81 -26.41
CA LYS A 527 19.31 -35.84 -27.14
C LYS A 527 20.07 -34.91 -26.19
N LEU A 528 19.42 -34.40 -25.14
CA LEU A 528 20.09 -33.57 -24.13
C LEU A 528 21.23 -34.33 -23.44
N LYS A 529 21.04 -35.60 -23.07
CA LYS A 529 22.09 -36.45 -22.50
C LYS A 529 23.25 -36.70 -23.47
N GLN A 530 22.96 -37.06 -24.72
CA GLN A 530 23.98 -37.49 -25.69
C GLN A 530 24.72 -36.32 -26.33
N GLU A 531 23.98 -35.34 -26.86
CA GLU A 531 24.54 -34.23 -27.64
C GLU A 531 25.17 -33.15 -26.75
N CYS A 532 24.58 -32.90 -25.58
CA CYS A 532 25.08 -31.90 -24.62
C CYS A 532 25.92 -32.50 -23.48
N LYS A 533 26.07 -33.84 -23.42
CA LYS A 533 26.74 -34.57 -22.32
C LYS A 533 26.23 -34.14 -20.94
N ALA A 534 24.91 -33.93 -20.84
CA ALA A 534 24.27 -33.44 -19.63
C ALA A 534 24.12 -34.54 -18.57
N GLU A 535 24.36 -34.21 -17.30
CA GLU A 535 23.95 -35.06 -16.18
C GLU A 535 22.47 -34.81 -15.92
N VAL A 536 21.62 -35.82 -16.21
CA VAL A 536 20.17 -35.69 -16.15
C VAL A 536 19.58 -36.63 -15.12
N THR A 537 18.83 -36.07 -14.17
CA THR A 537 18.01 -36.81 -13.20
C THR A 537 16.53 -36.60 -13.54
N SER A 538 15.82 -37.70 -13.83
CA SER A 538 14.38 -37.68 -14.03
C SER A 538 13.65 -38.24 -12.80
N ILE A 539 12.61 -37.56 -12.36
CA ILE A 539 11.79 -37.89 -11.19
C ILE A 539 10.32 -37.89 -11.62
N PRO A 540 9.51 -38.89 -11.24
CA PRO A 540 8.08 -38.86 -11.53
C PRO A 540 7.41 -37.73 -10.76
N MET A 541 6.52 -37.01 -11.43
CA MET A 541 5.73 -35.92 -10.83
C MET A 541 4.27 -35.97 -11.29
N VAL A 542 3.43 -35.23 -10.57
CA VAL A 542 2.08 -34.89 -11.00
C VAL A 542 1.88 -33.39 -10.80
N ARG A 543 1.05 -32.76 -11.63
CA ARG A 543 0.64 -31.38 -11.35
C ARG A 543 -0.32 -31.34 -10.16
N ALA A 544 -0.11 -30.40 -9.26
CA ALA A 544 -0.93 -30.22 -8.07
C ALA A 544 -1.37 -28.75 -8.00
N THR A 545 -2.66 -28.51 -8.16
CA THR A 545 -3.21 -27.18 -8.39
C THR A 545 -4.10 -26.73 -7.25
N THR A 546 -3.89 -25.52 -6.73
CA THR A 546 -4.74 -24.88 -5.71
C THR A 546 -5.70 -23.88 -6.33
N ILE A 547 -6.81 -23.59 -5.65
CA ILE A 547 -7.86 -22.72 -6.20
C ILE A 547 -7.34 -21.30 -6.43
N ASP A 548 -6.64 -20.71 -5.45
CA ASP A 548 -6.26 -19.30 -5.53
C ASP A 548 -4.81 -19.07 -5.11
N ASN A 549 -4.06 -18.39 -5.97
CA ASN A 549 -2.69 -17.98 -5.70
C ASN A 549 -2.52 -16.47 -5.43
N THR A 550 -3.61 -15.72 -5.48
CA THR A 550 -3.59 -14.27 -5.35
C THR A 550 -3.83 -13.85 -3.92
N GLU A 551 -3.17 -12.78 -3.46
CA GLU A 551 -3.44 -12.21 -2.12
C GLU A 551 -4.79 -11.44 -2.07
N ARG A 552 -5.60 -11.51 -3.12
CA ARG A 552 -6.90 -10.86 -3.21
C ARG A 552 -7.95 -11.73 -2.53
N LEU A 553 -9.01 -11.08 -2.06
CA LEU A 553 -10.15 -11.79 -1.50
C LEU A 553 -11.14 -12.04 -2.63
N GLU A 554 -11.05 -13.20 -3.28
CA GLU A 554 -11.99 -13.62 -4.32
C GLU A 554 -13.36 -13.99 -3.72
N GLY A 555 -14.43 -13.73 -4.46
CA GLY A 555 -15.79 -14.03 -4.03
C GLY A 555 -16.08 -15.54 -4.03
N PRO A 556 -17.06 -16.00 -3.23
CA PRO A 556 -17.41 -17.43 -3.12
C PRO A 556 -17.95 -18.07 -4.40
N PHE A 557 -18.33 -17.26 -5.40
CA PHE A 557 -18.95 -17.74 -6.64
C PHE A 557 -18.11 -17.41 -7.87
N ASP A 558 -16.96 -16.78 -7.68
CA ASP A 558 -16.10 -16.35 -8.76
C ASP A 558 -15.17 -17.49 -9.16
N LEU A 559 -15.04 -17.70 -10.47
CA LEU A 559 -14.06 -18.63 -11.00
C LEU A 559 -12.68 -17.96 -10.90
N VAL A 560 -11.80 -18.52 -10.07
CA VAL A 560 -10.44 -18.03 -9.93
C VAL A 560 -9.61 -18.51 -11.12
N TRP A 561 -9.22 -17.58 -11.99
CA TRP A 561 -8.39 -17.88 -13.15
C TRP A 561 -6.93 -18.13 -12.78
N GLN A 562 -6.40 -17.41 -11.78
CA GLN A 562 -5.02 -17.53 -11.32
C GLN A 562 -4.89 -18.61 -10.24
N GLN A 563 -4.97 -19.86 -10.69
CA GLN A 563 -4.85 -21.04 -9.85
C GLN A 563 -3.38 -21.33 -9.52
N GLY A 564 -3.12 -21.84 -8.31
CA GLY A 564 -1.74 -22.09 -7.86
C GLY A 564 -1.19 -23.39 -8.43
N GLN A 565 -0.37 -23.30 -9.46
CA GLN A 565 0.27 -24.46 -10.09
C GLN A 565 1.55 -24.89 -9.33
N ASN A 566 1.51 -26.08 -8.73
CA ASN A 566 2.60 -26.67 -7.95
C ASN A 566 2.94 -28.10 -8.45
N ILE A 567 4.04 -28.66 -7.94
CA ILE A 567 4.59 -29.96 -8.36
C ILE A 567 4.37 -30.99 -7.26
N GLY A 568 3.58 -32.02 -7.53
CA GLY A 568 3.40 -33.18 -6.67
C GLY A 568 4.50 -34.22 -6.86
N ILE A 569 5.14 -34.68 -5.78
CA ILE A 569 6.17 -35.73 -5.79
C ILE A 569 5.93 -36.77 -4.70
N SER A 570 6.54 -37.95 -4.86
CA SER A 570 6.54 -39.00 -3.84
C SER A 570 7.52 -38.71 -2.70
N GLU A 571 7.28 -39.28 -1.52
CA GLU A 571 8.17 -39.19 -0.35
C GLU A 571 9.59 -39.69 -0.66
N SER A 572 9.70 -40.80 -1.40
CA SER A 572 10.97 -41.34 -1.88
C SER A 572 11.73 -40.35 -2.78
N SER A 573 11.02 -39.67 -3.67
CA SER A 573 11.57 -38.64 -4.57
C SER A 573 12.04 -37.41 -3.80
N TYR A 574 11.26 -36.95 -2.82
CA TYR A 574 11.66 -35.87 -1.91
C TYR A 574 12.97 -36.20 -1.17
N ARG A 575 13.09 -37.41 -0.61
CA ARG A 575 14.31 -37.85 0.08
C ARG A 575 15.51 -37.92 -0.86
N LYS A 576 15.31 -38.28 -2.13
CA LYS A 576 16.36 -38.28 -3.17
C LYS A 576 16.82 -36.85 -3.48
N LEU A 577 15.89 -35.92 -3.65
CA LEU A 577 16.19 -34.50 -3.89
C LEU A 577 16.97 -33.86 -2.74
N LYS A 578 16.55 -34.09 -1.49
CA LYS A 578 17.28 -33.59 -0.30
C LYS A 578 18.73 -34.09 -0.29
N LYS A 579 18.94 -35.38 -0.57
CA LYS A 579 20.30 -35.96 -0.66
C LYS A 579 21.12 -35.34 -1.78
N ALA A 580 20.52 -35.08 -2.95
CA ALA A 580 21.20 -34.48 -4.10
C ALA A 580 21.70 -33.06 -3.79
N VAL A 581 20.94 -32.27 -3.04
CA VAL A 581 21.33 -30.91 -2.60
C VAL A 581 22.23 -30.94 -1.35
N GLY A 582 22.49 -32.11 -0.77
CA GLY A 582 23.33 -32.27 0.43
C GLY A 582 22.61 -31.97 1.76
N GLU A 583 21.29 -31.83 1.74
CA GLU A 583 20.46 -31.59 2.92
C GLU A 583 19.98 -32.91 3.56
N LYS A 584 19.83 -32.91 4.90
CA LYS A 584 19.29 -34.07 5.62
C LYS A 584 17.77 -34.06 5.57
N PRO A 585 17.11 -35.13 5.05
CA PRO A 585 15.66 -35.22 5.08
C PRO A 585 15.14 -35.39 6.51
N LYS A 586 13.94 -34.84 6.80
CA LYS A 586 13.26 -35.09 8.07
C LYS A 586 12.95 -36.58 8.24
N LYS A 587 13.04 -37.08 9.49
CA LYS A 587 12.86 -38.51 9.80
C LYS A 587 11.42 -39.01 9.55
N HIS A 588 10.42 -38.20 9.90
CA HIS A 588 9.00 -38.55 9.77
C HIS A 588 8.20 -37.37 9.22
N LEU A 589 7.48 -37.58 8.12
CA LEU A 589 6.60 -36.58 7.48
C LEU A 589 5.12 -36.75 7.84
N ASN A 590 4.75 -37.85 8.51
CA ASN A 590 3.39 -38.19 8.97
C ASN A 590 2.31 -38.14 7.88
N LEU A 591 2.67 -38.53 6.65
CA LEU A 591 1.78 -38.58 5.49
C LEU A 591 0.82 -39.77 5.58
N ASP A 592 -0.35 -39.66 4.94
CA ASP A 592 -1.37 -40.70 4.93
C ASP A 592 -1.48 -41.42 3.57
N LYS A 593 -1.97 -42.66 3.59
CA LYS A 593 -2.16 -43.46 2.36
C LYS A 593 -3.34 -42.98 1.50
N ASN A 594 -4.21 -42.13 2.05
CA ASN A 594 -5.39 -41.58 1.39
C ASN A 594 -5.10 -40.19 0.78
N GLY A 595 -3.92 -39.63 1.03
CA GLY A 595 -3.48 -38.34 0.51
C GLY A 595 -4.08 -37.11 1.20
N LYS A 596 -4.91 -37.25 2.25
CA LYS A 596 -5.48 -36.09 2.96
C LYS A 596 -4.40 -35.26 3.66
N LYS A 597 -3.28 -35.88 4.05
CA LYS A 597 -2.14 -35.25 4.72
C LYS A 597 -1.01 -35.03 3.73
N ILE A 598 -0.58 -33.78 3.59
CA ILE A 598 0.48 -33.38 2.67
C ILE A 598 1.62 -32.68 3.42
N TYR A 599 2.82 -32.75 2.86
CA TYR A 599 3.96 -31.98 3.31
C TYR A 599 4.40 -31.03 2.19
N VAL A 600 4.67 -29.77 2.53
CA VAL A 600 4.95 -28.73 1.53
C VAL A 600 6.37 -28.24 1.65
N VAL A 601 7.12 -28.27 0.55
CA VAL A 601 8.45 -27.67 0.42
C VAL A 601 8.33 -26.43 -0.46
N TYR A 602 8.40 -25.26 0.17
CA TYR A 602 8.31 -23.98 -0.52
C TYR A 602 9.62 -23.71 -1.27
N GLN A 603 9.54 -23.61 -2.60
CA GLN A 603 10.67 -23.25 -3.47
C GLN A 603 10.85 -21.73 -3.46
N GLN A 604 11.32 -21.22 -2.31
CA GLN A 604 11.35 -19.80 -2.00
C GLN A 604 12.69 -19.39 -1.42
N ASP A 605 13.11 -18.17 -1.79
CA ASP A 605 14.24 -17.49 -1.18
C ASP A 605 13.91 -17.04 0.25
N GLN A 606 14.81 -17.28 1.20
CA GLN A 606 14.70 -16.81 2.60
C GLN A 606 14.55 -15.27 2.71
N GLY A 607 15.01 -14.53 1.69
CA GLY A 607 14.85 -13.08 1.56
C GLY A 607 13.40 -12.63 1.34
N THR A 608 12.55 -13.49 0.79
CA THR A 608 11.19 -13.15 0.35
C THR A 608 10.16 -13.36 1.48
N LYS A 609 9.07 -12.58 1.48
CA LYS A 609 7.94 -12.75 2.42
C LYS A 609 7.30 -14.13 2.30
N ALA A 610 6.98 -14.77 3.42
CA ALA A 610 6.35 -16.10 3.42
C ALA A 610 4.94 -16.03 2.80
N LYS A 611 4.55 -17.04 2.01
CA LYS A 611 3.23 -17.12 1.36
C LYS A 611 2.60 -18.49 1.59
N PRO A 612 1.27 -18.58 1.74
CA PRO A 612 0.58 -19.86 1.71
C PRO A 612 0.55 -20.42 0.27
N ILE A 613 0.27 -21.71 0.12
CA ILE A 613 0.05 -22.35 -1.19
C ILE A 613 -1.35 -22.08 -1.77
N ASP A 614 -2.31 -21.71 -0.92
CA ASP A 614 -3.68 -21.42 -1.30
C ASP A 614 -4.16 -20.20 -0.50
N HIS A 615 -4.63 -19.18 -1.19
CA HIS A 615 -5.17 -17.95 -0.60
C HIS A 615 -6.70 -17.98 -0.51
N TYR A 616 -7.35 -19.01 -1.08
CA TYR A 616 -8.79 -19.04 -1.27
C TYR A 616 -9.53 -18.84 0.05
N GLN A 617 -10.28 -17.74 0.11
CA GLN A 617 -11.12 -17.34 1.24
C GLN A 617 -10.42 -17.39 2.60
N LEU A 618 -9.10 -17.19 2.62
CA LEU A 618 -8.28 -17.26 3.83
C LEU A 618 -8.43 -18.60 4.58
N MET A 619 -8.77 -19.70 3.91
CA MET A 619 -8.93 -21.00 4.57
C MET A 619 -7.60 -21.48 5.20
N ILE A 620 -7.69 -22.20 6.32
CA ILE A 620 -6.50 -22.74 7.03
C ILE A 620 -5.92 -23.95 6.27
N HIS A 621 -6.80 -24.72 5.65
CA HIS A 621 -6.46 -25.92 4.92
C HIS A 621 -6.60 -25.66 3.43
N PRO A 622 -5.55 -25.92 2.62
CA PRO A 622 -5.59 -25.67 1.19
C PRO A 622 -6.54 -26.63 0.48
N ASN A 623 -7.21 -26.12 -0.54
CA ASN A 623 -7.99 -26.88 -1.50
C ASN A 623 -7.05 -27.28 -2.64
N LEU A 624 -6.85 -28.59 -2.85
CA LEU A 624 -5.83 -29.08 -3.78
C LEU A 624 -6.38 -30.14 -4.74
N HIS A 625 -6.39 -29.78 -6.01
CA HIS A 625 -6.66 -30.65 -7.15
C HIS A 625 -5.36 -31.31 -7.64
N ILE A 626 -5.46 -32.53 -8.19
CA ILE A 626 -4.34 -33.24 -8.82
C ILE A 626 -4.60 -33.25 -10.33
N GLY A 627 -3.88 -32.41 -11.06
CA GLY A 627 -4.11 -32.14 -12.47
C GLY A 627 -3.73 -30.69 -12.83
N GLN A 628 -3.92 -30.34 -14.10
CA GLN A 628 -3.79 -28.95 -14.58
C GLN A 628 -4.89 -28.05 -13.98
N PRO A 629 -4.74 -26.72 -14.09
CA PRO A 629 -5.81 -25.79 -13.74
C PRO A 629 -7.11 -26.09 -14.47
N LEU A 630 -8.24 -25.92 -13.77
CA LEU A 630 -9.57 -26.18 -14.34
C LEU A 630 -10.15 -24.90 -14.94
N PHE A 631 -10.61 -24.97 -16.19
CA PHE A 631 -11.22 -23.84 -16.89
C PHE A 631 -12.68 -23.59 -16.50
N GLY A 632 -13.34 -24.57 -15.88
CA GLY A 632 -14.69 -24.40 -15.36
C GLY A 632 -15.09 -25.54 -14.45
N PHE A 633 -15.45 -25.23 -13.21
CA PHE A 633 -15.99 -26.18 -12.23
C PHE A 633 -17.13 -25.52 -11.45
N ASP A 634 -17.99 -26.31 -10.83
CA ASP A 634 -19.03 -25.77 -9.96
C ASP A 634 -18.41 -25.15 -8.70
N THR A 635 -18.44 -23.82 -8.59
CA THR A 635 -17.88 -23.08 -7.46
C THR A 635 -18.62 -23.37 -6.15
N MET A 636 -19.90 -23.78 -6.21
CA MET A 636 -20.67 -24.21 -5.03
C MET A 636 -20.15 -25.53 -4.47
N GLU A 637 -19.70 -26.42 -5.35
CA GLU A 637 -19.15 -27.73 -5.02
C GLU A 637 -17.63 -27.80 -5.22
N HIS A 638 -16.93 -26.68 -5.06
CA HIS A 638 -15.48 -26.59 -5.30
C HIS A 638 -14.67 -27.65 -4.53
N GLN A 639 -15.13 -28.10 -3.36
CA GLN A 639 -14.45 -29.14 -2.56
C GLN A 639 -14.50 -30.54 -3.19
N THR A 640 -15.43 -30.78 -4.12
CA THR A 640 -15.49 -32.02 -4.92
C THR A 640 -14.31 -32.09 -5.90
N TYR A 641 -13.99 -30.96 -6.54
CA TYR A 641 -12.91 -30.83 -7.52
C TYR A 641 -11.55 -30.56 -6.86
N TYR A 642 -11.54 -29.73 -5.82
CA TYR A 642 -10.38 -29.36 -5.00
C TYR A 642 -10.57 -29.84 -3.55
N PRO A 643 -10.29 -31.11 -3.26
CA PRO A 643 -10.46 -31.63 -1.91
C PRO A 643 -9.52 -30.94 -0.90
N VAL A 644 -10.08 -30.63 0.27
CA VAL A 644 -9.35 -30.01 1.39
C VAL A 644 -8.24 -30.95 1.89
N ARG A 645 -7.00 -30.44 1.96
CA ARG A 645 -5.84 -31.18 2.49
C ARG A 645 -5.32 -30.57 3.78
N THR A 646 -4.79 -31.40 4.68
CA THR A 646 -4.16 -30.97 5.93
C THR A 646 -2.64 -30.96 5.76
N ILE A 647 -2.01 -29.81 5.98
CA ILE A 647 -0.55 -29.67 5.97
C ILE A 647 0.00 -30.23 7.29
N THR A 648 0.77 -31.32 7.25
CA THR A 648 1.40 -31.91 8.46
C THR A 648 2.65 -31.16 8.89
N GLY A 649 3.29 -30.49 7.94
CA GLY A 649 4.44 -29.62 8.15
C GLY A 649 4.85 -28.97 6.83
N SER A 650 5.67 -27.94 6.96
CA SER A 650 6.31 -27.27 5.83
C SER A 650 7.78 -27.00 6.09
N GLU A 651 8.52 -26.73 5.02
CA GLU A 651 9.85 -26.15 5.07
C GLU A 651 10.08 -25.23 3.87
N THR A 652 11.01 -24.29 4.01
CA THR A 652 11.47 -23.41 2.94
C THR A 652 12.85 -23.88 2.50
N SER A 653 12.96 -24.46 1.29
CA SER A 653 14.23 -24.97 0.74
C SER A 653 14.16 -25.02 -0.79
N SER A 654 15.27 -24.70 -1.45
CA SER A 654 15.37 -24.67 -2.90
C SER A 654 15.94 -26.00 -3.43
N LEU A 655 15.07 -26.99 -3.61
CA LEU A 655 15.44 -28.32 -4.07
C LEU A 655 15.57 -28.40 -5.60
N ILE A 656 14.72 -27.66 -6.31
CA ILE A 656 14.71 -27.62 -7.79
C ILE A 656 15.13 -26.23 -8.30
N GLY A 657 14.95 -25.19 -7.48
CA GLY A 657 15.19 -23.79 -7.84
C GLY A 657 14.01 -22.90 -7.47
N ALA A 658 14.28 -21.74 -6.88
CA ALA A 658 13.24 -20.78 -6.48
C ALA A 658 12.76 -19.91 -7.66
N PHE A 659 12.21 -20.52 -8.72
CA PHE A 659 11.89 -19.84 -9.99
C PHE A 659 10.77 -18.80 -9.89
N LYS A 660 9.82 -18.97 -8.96
CA LYS A 660 8.67 -18.06 -8.77
C LYS A 660 8.45 -17.65 -7.31
N GLN A 661 9.52 -17.68 -6.50
CA GLN A 661 9.54 -17.13 -5.14
C GLN A 661 8.39 -17.61 -4.24
N GLY A 662 8.12 -18.92 -4.29
CA GLY A 662 7.08 -19.57 -3.49
C GLY A 662 5.63 -19.36 -3.96
N LYS A 663 5.37 -18.59 -5.03
CA LYS A 663 4.01 -18.45 -5.61
C LYS A 663 3.63 -19.68 -6.46
N TYR A 664 4.56 -20.22 -7.23
CA TYR A 664 4.34 -21.38 -8.09
C TYR A 664 5.50 -22.37 -7.96
N GLU A 665 5.31 -23.58 -8.48
CA GLU A 665 6.31 -24.63 -8.53
C GLU A 665 6.83 -25.06 -7.15
N ASN A 666 6.01 -24.91 -6.11
CA ASN A 666 6.32 -25.50 -4.81
C ASN A 666 6.20 -27.03 -4.89
N LEU A 667 6.93 -27.76 -4.07
CA LEU A 667 6.85 -29.21 -4.04
C LEU A 667 5.81 -29.65 -3.00
N ILE A 668 4.83 -30.43 -3.42
CA ILE A 668 3.85 -31.09 -2.56
C ILE A 668 4.21 -32.56 -2.47
N VAL A 669 4.56 -33.00 -1.27
CA VAL A 669 5.03 -34.37 -1.01
C VAL A 669 3.87 -35.23 -0.54
N PHE A 670 3.64 -36.31 -1.29
CA PHE A 670 2.64 -37.34 -1.00
C PHE A 670 3.30 -38.64 -0.50
N ALA A 671 2.54 -39.45 0.24
CA ALA A 671 2.98 -40.81 0.57
C ALA A 671 3.17 -41.62 -0.73
N ASP A 672 4.21 -42.44 -0.80
CA ASP A 672 4.54 -43.23 -2.00
C ASP A 672 3.33 -44.05 -2.51
N ALA A 673 2.62 -44.71 -1.59
CA ALA A 673 1.43 -45.51 -1.91
C ALA A 673 0.24 -44.70 -2.45
N TYR A 674 0.15 -43.40 -2.14
CA TYR A 674 -0.86 -42.51 -2.72
C TYR A 674 -0.38 -41.98 -4.07
N PHE A 675 0.89 -41.59 -4.17
CA PHE A 675 1.51 -41.11 -5.39
C PHE A 675 1.37 -42.13 -6.55
N ASP A 676 1.59 -43.42 -6.26
CA ASP A 676 1.43 -44.49 -7.25
C ASP A 676 0.01 -44.64 -7.78
N LYS A 677 -1.01 -44.21 -7.02
CA LYS A 677 -2.41 -44.23 -7.46
C LYS A 677 -2.74 -43.03 -8.34
N ILE A 678 -2.15 -41.87 -8.06
CA ILE A 678 -2.52 -40.59 -8.70
C ILE A 678 -1.71 -40.28 -9.96
N LYS A 679 -0.54 -40.91 -10.16
CA LYS A 679 0.35 -40.63 -11.30
C LYS A 679 -0.30 -40.80 -12.68
N ASP A 680 -1.31 -41.67 -12.77
CA ASP A 680 -2.02 -42.00 -14.00
C ASP A 680 -3.40 -41.30 -14.10
N TYR A 681 -3.71 -40.36 -13.21
CA TYR A 681 -5.03 -39.70 -13.18
C TYR A 681 -5.36 -38.92 -14.46
N TRP A 682 -4.36 -38.48 -15.22
CA TRP A 682 -4.56 -37.79 -16.49
C TRP A 682 -5.30 -38.63 -17.54
N LYS A 683 -5.25 -39.95 -17.42
CA LYS A 683 -5.95 -40.87 -18.32
C LYS A 683 -7.46 -40.94 -18.06
N THR A 684 -7.91 -40.46 -16.90
CA THR A 684 -9.29 -40.63 -16.42
C THR A 684 -9.90 -39.35 -15.88
N THR A 685 -9.27 -38.19 -16.10
CA THR A 685 -9.72 -36.89 -15.59
C THR A 685 -9.91 -35.95 -16.76
N ASP A 686 -11.08 -35.35 -16.86
CA ASP A 686 -11.40 -34.36 -17.88
C ASP A 686 -10.51 -33.12 -17.75
N MET A 687 -9.96 -32.65 -18.88
CA MET A 687 -9.01 -31.53 -18.88
C MET A 687 -9.63 -30.19 -18.48
N ASN A 688 -10.95 -30.01 -18.68
CA ASN A 688 -11.62 -28.71 -18.51
C ASN A 688 -12.39 -28.65 -17.18
N THR A 689 -13.09 -29.74 -16.84
CA THR A 689 -14.01 -29.81 -15.69
C THR A 689 -13.40 -30.51 -14.48
N GLY A 690 -12.38 -31.35 -14.69
CA GLY A 690 -11.79 -32.16 -13.61
C GLY A 690 -12.64 -33.36 -13.19
N GLU A 691 -13.73 -33.66 -13.90
CA GLU A 691 -14.56 -34.84 -13.65
C GLU A 691 -13.88 -36.15 -14.08
N LYS A 692 -14.32 -37.27 -13.49
CA LYS A 692 -13.77 -38.59 -13.85
C LYS A 692 -14.45 -39.18 -15.07
N ILE A 693 -13.68 -39.44 -16.12
CA ILE A 693 -14.15 -40.06 -17.36
C ILE A 693 -13.92 -41.58 -17.30
N LYS A 694 -14.86 -42.36 -17.86
CA LYS A 694 -14.66 -43.81 -18.06
C LYS A 694 -13.58 -44.05 -19.11
N THR A 695 -12.74 -45.05 -18.91
CA THR A 695 -11.61 -45.35 -19.80
C THR A 695 -12.01 -45.63 -21.26
N SER A 696 -13.27 -45.97 -21.54
CA SER A 696 -13.82 -46.16 -22.89
C SER A 696 -14.04 -44.85 -23.66
N ASP A 697 -14.24 -43.74 -22.94
CA ASP A 697 -14.71 -42.47 -23.51
C ASP A 697 -13.59 -41.40 -23.48
N ALA A 698 -12.39 -41.78 -23.02
CA ALA A 698 -11.24 -40.93 -22.87
C ALA A 698 -10.47 -40.80 -24.20
N VAL A 699 -10.56 -39.63 -24.84
CA VAL A 699 -9.88 -39.31 -26.11
C VAL A 699 -8.81 -38.24 -25.88
N LEU A 700 -7.58 -38.54 -26.32
CA LEU A 700 -6.41 -37.65 -26.19
C LEU A 700 -6.58 -36.38 -27.02
N GLU A 701 -6.29 -35.23 -26.44
CA GLU A 701 -6.43 -33.88 -27.02
C GLU A 701 -7.87 -33.43 -27.33
N GLU A 702 -8.88 -34.23 -26.98
CA GLU A 702 -10.31 -33.81 -26.97
C GLU A 702 -10.82 -33.64 -25.55
N ASN A 703 -10.76 -34.71 -24.75
CA ASN A 703 -11.29 -34.72 -23.38
C ASN A 703 -10.20 -34.92 -22.32
N ILE A 704 -9.09 -35.58 -22.68
CA ILE A 704 -7.93 -35.79 -21.81
C ILE A 704 -6.66 -35.23 -22.44
N HIS A 705 -5.81 -34.57 -21.65
CA HIS A 705 -4.50 -34.07 -22.08
C HIS A 705 -3.42 -34.66 -21.16
N GLU A 706 -2.30 -35.11 -21.73
CA GLU A 706 -1.18 -35.58 -20.91
C GLU A 706 -0.47 -34.38 -20.29
N TRP A 707 -0.66 -34.16 -18.99
CA TRP A 707 0.07 -33.15 -18.24
C TRP A 707 1.48 -33.62 -17.85
N PRO A 708 2.36 -32.72 -17.35
CA PRO A 708 3.72 -33.06 -16.95
C PRO A 708 3.80 -34.24 -15.97
N THR A 709 4.39 -35.35 -16.44
CA THR A 709 4.56 -36.59 -15.66
C THR A 709 5.98 -36.79 -15.13
N LYS A 710 6.97 -36.08 -15.69
CA LYS A 710 8.38 -36.20 -15.34
C LYS A 710 9.01 -34.84 -15.09
N LEU A 711 9.59 -34.68 -13.90
CA LEU A 711 10.46 -33.57 -13.58
C LEU A 711 11.89 -33.95 -14.00
N VAL A 712 12.44 -33.22 -14.98
CA VAL A 712 13.78 -33.44 -15.52
C VAL A 712 14.70 -32.35 -15.00
N LEU A 713 15.76 -32.75 -14.30
CA LEU A 713 16.75 -31.87 -13.70
C LEU A 713 18.09 -32.13 -14.38
N ALA A 714 18.66 -31.12 -15.03
CA ALA A 714 19.85 -31.29 -15.87
C ALA A 714 20.95 -30.28 -15.54
N ASN A 715 22.18 -30.78 -15.49
CA ASN A 715 23.41 -29.99 -15.43
C ASN A 715 24.21 -30.18 -16.71
N VAL A 716 24.60 -29.08 -17.35
CA VAL A 716 25.21 -29.10 -18.69
C VAL A 716 26.59 -28.44 -18.64
N PRO A 717 27.65 -29.10 -19.15
CA PRO A 717 28.96 -28.48 -19.25
C PRO A 717 28.92 -27.18 -20.08
N GLU A 718 29.64 -26.13 -19.65
CA GLU A 718 29.60 -24.79 -20.27
C GLU A 718 29.76 -24.79 -21.80
N LYS A 719 30.58 -25.70 -22.35
CA LYS A 719 30.81 -25.85 -23.80
C LYS A 719 29.52 -26.09 -24.60
N TYR A 720 28.51 -26.71 -24.00
CA TYR A 720 27.28 -27.13 -24.67
C TYR A 720 26.06 -26.28 -24.27
N GLN A 721 26.20 -25.27 -23.40
CA GLN A 721 25.09 -24.44 -22.93
C GLN A 721 24.30 -23.80 -24.08
N LYS A 722 24.96 -23.21 -25.08
CA LYS A 722 24.26 -22.62 -26.24
C LYS A 722 23.37 -23.61 -26.99
N LYS A 723 23.79 -24.87 -27.09
CA LYS A 723 22.98 -25.91 -27.74
C LYS A 723 21.83 -26.34 -26.84
N ALA A 724 22.06 -26.44 -25.54
CA ALA A 724 21.03 -26.75 -24.55
C ALA A 724 19.97 -25.63 -24.45
N ASP A 725 20.37 -24.36 -24.56
CA ASP A 725 19.46 -23.22 -24.64
C ASP A 725 18.52 -23.34 -25.86
N GLN A 726 19.07 -23.72 -27.02
CA GLN A 726 18.27 -23.90 -28.22
C GLN A 726 17.30 -25.07 -28.11
N LEU A 727 17.75 -26.21 -27.56
CA LEU A 727 16.87 -27.35 -27.25
C LEU A 727 15.77 -26.98 -26.25
N THR A 728 16.09 -26.14 -25.25
CA THR A 728 15.12 -25.67 -24.25
C THR A 728 14.04 -24.79 -24.88
N ILE A 729 14.43 -23.90 -25.82
CA ILE A 729 13.46 -23.09 -26.58
C ILE A 729 12.56 -23.96 -27.45
N ASP A 730 13.12 -24.97 -28.12
CA ASP A 730 12.35 -25.88 -28.97
C ASP A 730 11.40 -26.75 -28.15
N PHE A 731 11.82 -27.19 -26.95
CA PHE A 731 10.96 -27.88 -26.00
C PHE A 731 9.81 -26.97 -25.53
N ALA A 732 10.10 -25.73 -25.14
CA ALA A 732 9.06 -24.80 -24.67
C ALA A 732 7.97 -24.54 -25.73
N LYS A 733 8.35 -24.47 -27.02
CA LYS A 733 7.39 -24.34 -28.13
C LYS A 733 6.48 -25.56 -28.28
N GLN A 734 6.96 -26.76 -27.99
CA GLN A 734 6.16 -27.98 -28.07
C GLN A 734 5.16 -28.08 -26.92
N HIS A 735 5.49 -27.49 -25.77
CA HIS A 735 4.67 -27.47 -24.55
C HIS A 735 3.92 -26.15 -24.34
N ALA A 736 3.63 -25.42 -25.42
CA ALA A 736 2.93 -24.13 -25.36
C ALA A 736 1.51 -24.24 -24.77
N TYR A 737 0.88 -25.42 -24.86
CA TYR A 737 -0.42 -25.69 -24.23
C TYR A 737 -0.34 -25.59 -22.71
N ASP A 738 0.67 -26.21 -22.09
CA ASP A 738 0.85 -26.16 -20.63
C ASP A 738 1.14 -24.74 -20.13
N GLU A 739 1.74 -23.89 -20.95
CA GLU A 739 2.00 -22.47 -20.65
C GLU A 739 0.77 -21.58 -20.88
N SER A 740 -0.27 -22.06 -21.55
CA SER A 740 -1.46 -21.27 -21.91
C SER A 740 -2.37 -20.98 -20.71
N PHE A 741 -2.35 -21.83 -19.68
CA PHE A 741 -3.15 -21.66 -18.46
C PHE A 741 -2.73 -20.43 -17.66
N ASP A 742 -1.42 -20.22 -17.54
CA ASP A 742 -0.86 -19.05 -16.87
C ASP A 742 0.51 -18.73 -17.49
N SER A 743 0.62 -17.57 -18.14
CA SER A 743 1.86 -17.04 -18.73
C SER A 743 3.06 -17.00 -17.77
N LEU A 744 2.81 -17.03 -16.46
CA LEU A 744 3.85 -17.03 -15.44
C LEU A 744 4.46 -18.40 -15.20
N VAL A 745 3.75 -19.47 -15.56
CA VAL A 745 4.18 -20.84 -15.35
C VAL A 745 4.75 -21.36 -16.66
N LYS A 746 6.06 -21.60 -16.67
CA LYS A 746 6.77 -22.05 -17.87
C LYS A 746 6.98 -23.56 -17.83
N SER A 747 7.01 -24.18 -19.00
CA SER A 747 7.36 -25.60 -19.17
C SER A 747 8.84 -25.86 -18.87
N THR A 748 9.69 -24.84 -19.04
CA THR A 748 11.13 -24.91 -18.80
C THR A 748 11.65 -23.72 -18.02
N TYR A 749 12.67 -23.97 -17.20
CA TYR A 749 13.37 -22.95 -16.44
C TYR A 749 14.87 -23.08 -16.61
N THR A 750 15.53 -21.94 -16.80
CA THR A 750 16.99 -21.85 -16.94
C THR A 750 17.60 -21.10 -15.75
N LYS A 751 18.67 -21.65 -15.19
CA LYS A 751 19.39 -21.06 -14.04
C LYS A 751 19.92 -19.67 -14.31
N THR A 752 20.52 -19.44 -15.48
CA THR A 752 21.19 -18.18 -15.82
C THR A 752 20.21 -17.00 -15.82
N GLU A 753 19.04 -17.19 -16.42
CA GLU A 753 17.97 -16.19 -16.46
C GLU A 753 17.35 -15.99 -15.06
N ALA A 754 17.03 -17.09 -14.37
CA ALA A 754 16.40 -17.04 -13.05
C ALA A 754 17.29 -16.38 -11.98
N ALA A 755 18.58 -16.73 -11.94
CA ALA A 755 19.55 -16.15 -11.02
C ALA A 755 19.74 -14.65 -11.29
N LYS A 756 19.87 -14.24 -12.56
CA LYS A 756 19.96 -12.82 -12.94
C LYS A 756 18.71 -12.04 -12.53
N LYS A 757 17.52 -12.59 -12.82
CA LYS A 757 16.25 -11.98 -12.44
C LYS A 757 16.13 -11.81 -10.93
N ARG A 758 16.46 -12.86 -10.15
CA ARG A 758 16.36 -12.78 -8.69
C ARG A 758 17.37 -11.80 -8.08
N GLN A 759 18.57 -11.74 -8.65
CA GLN A 759 19.58 -10.77 -8.22
C GLN A 759 19.10 -9.32 -8.43
N MET A 760 18.47 -9.03 -9.57
CA MET A 760 17.89 -7.72 -9.84
C MET A 760 16.76 -7.39 -8.86
N GLU A 761 15.86 -8.34 -8.57
CA GLU A 761 14.80 -8.17 -7.57
C GLU A 761 15.36 -7.83 -6.19
N ARG A 762 16.39 -8.56 -5.72
CA ARG A 762 17.03 -8.30 -4.42
C ARG A 762 17.68 -6.91 -4.36
N ILE A 763 18.36 -6.48 -5.43
CA ILE A 763 18.96 -5.13 -5.50
C ILE A 763 17.87 -4.08 -5.42
N LEU A 764 16.80 -4.21 -6.20
CA LEU A 764 15.70 -3.26 -6.20
C LEU A 764 15.01 -3.22 -4.83
N GLU A 765 14.69 -4.37 -4.23
CA GLU A 765 14.11 -4.47 -2.89
C GLU A 765 15.01 -3.77 -1.86
N CYS A 766 16.33 -4.00 -1.91
CA CYS A 766 17.27 -3.38 -1.00
C CYS A 766 17.32 -1.86 -1.17
N VAL A 767 17.39 -1.36 -2.40
CA VAL A 767 17.48 0.08 -2.70
C VAL A 767 16.18 0.79 -2.33
N MET A 768 15.02 0.26 -2.72
CA MET A 768 13.72 0.88 -2.45
C MET A 768 13.39 0.89 -0.95
N ASN A 769 13.56 -0.23 -0.25
CA ASN A 769 13.35 -0.26 1.19
C ASN A 769 14.40 0.61 1.91
N GLY A 770 15.64 0.68 1.41
CA GLY A 770 16.68 1.57 1.94
C GLY A 770 16.27 3.04 1.87
N PHE A 771 15.67 3.49 0.76
CA PHE A 771 15.14 4.84 0.67
C PHE A 771 13.97 5.10 1.60
N VAL A 772 13.04 4.15 1.73
CA VAL A 772 11.94 4.27 2.69
C VAL A 772 12.46 4.40 4.13
N LEU A 773 13.51 3.65 4.50
CA LEU A 773 14.16 3.80 5.82
C LEU A 773 14.77 5.18 6.02
N ILE A 774 15.45 5.74 5.01
CA ILE A 774 16.02 7.09 5.07
C ILE A 774 14.91 8.12 5.25
N ILE A 775 13.82 8.04 4.47
CA ILE A 775 12.67 8.95 4.59
C ILE A 775 12.10 8.87 6.00
N LEU A 776 11.76 7.67 6.48
CA LEU A 776 11.16 7.49 7.81
C LEU A 776 12.08 8.02 8.92
N SER A 777 13.39 7.87 8.77
CA SER A 777 14.38 8.42 9.70
C SER A 777 14.39 9.96 9.70
N VAL A 778 14.30 10.58 8.53
CA VAL A 778 14.19 12.04 8.40
C VAL A 778 12.86 12.52 8.98
N ILE A 779 11.76 11.81 8.71
CA ILE A 779 10.43 12.15 9.24
C ILE A 779 10.42 12.12 10.77
N SER A 780 10.98 11.10 11.41
CA SER A 780 11.03 11.07 12.88
C SER A 780 11.81 12.25 13.46
N MET A 781 12.93 12.63 12.83
CA MET A 781 13.70 13.81 13.25
C MET A 781 12.92 15.12 13.05
N LEU A 782 12.25 15.27 11.91
CA LEU A 782 11.44 16.43 11.58
C LEU A 782 10.25 16.58 12.52
N LEU A 783 9.54 15.48 12.82
CA LEU A 783 8.43 15.48 13.77
C LEU A 783 8.86 15.92 15.16
N LEU A 784 10.01 15.44 15.63
CA LEU A 784 10.58 15.88 16.92
C LEU A 784 10.94 17.36 16.88
N HIS A 785 11.56 17.84 15.80
CA HIS A 785 11.89 19.26 15.64
C HIS A 785 10.65 20.14 15.66
N MET A 786 9.62 19.76 14.89
CA MET A 786 8.36 20.48 14.81
C MET A 786 7.65 20.53 16.15
N LYS A 787 7.57 19.40 16.85
CA LYS A 787 7.02 19.30 18.20
C LYS A 787 7.71 20.27 19.16
N VAL A 788 9.05 20.28 19.16
CA VAL A 788 9.85 21.23 19.95
C VAL A 788 9.55 22.68 19.60
N GLN A 789 9.51 23.06 18.32
CA GLN A 789 9.26 24.46 17.92
C GLN A 789 7.84 24.91 18.30
N MET A 790 6.85 24.01 18.23
CA MET A 790 5.46 24.31 18.64
C MET A 790 5.35 24.60 20.14
N GLU A 791 6.23 24.03 20.96
CA GLU A 791 6.16 24.08 22.42
C GLU A 791 7.14 25.07 23.04
N LEU A 792 8.15 25.48 22.29
CA LEU A 792 9.18 26.42 22.71
C LEU A 792 8.64 27.71 23.38
N PRO A 793 7.57 28.37 22.90
CA PRO A 793 7.03 29.56 23.57
C PRO A 793 6.51 29.28 24.98
N ASP A 794 5.87 28.14 25.18
CA ASP A 794 5.31 27.73 26.47
C ASP A 794 6.41 27.24 27.41
N MET A 795 7.39 26.51 26.89
CA MET A 795 8.61 26.11 27.61
C MET A 795 9.37 27.35 28.12
N ARG A 796 9.49 28.41 27.32
CA ARG A 796 10.13 29.67 27.75
C ARG A 796 9.39 30.33 28.92
N LYS A 797 8.05 30.44 28.83
CA LYS A 797 7.24 31.00 29.92
C LYS A 797 7.37 30.19 31.20
N ARG A 798 7.34 28.86 31.09
CA ARG A 798 7.53 27.96 32.24
C ARG A 798 8.91 28.12 32.85
N TYR A 799 9.97 28.16 32.03
CA TYR A 799 11.33 28.37 32.53
C TYR A 799 11.48 29.68 33.30
N GLN A 800 10.93 30.78 32.76
CA GLN A 800 10.92 32.08 33.44
C GLN A 800 10.12 32.03 34.75
N PHE A 801 8.97 31.37 34.76
CA PHE A 801 8.15 31.17 35.96
C PHE A 801 8.91 30.40 37.05
N MET A 802 9.56 29.28 36.70
CA MET A 802 10.37 28.49 37.63
C MET A 802 11.59 29.27 38.14
N ASN A 803 12.19 30.13 37.30
CA ASN A 803 13.28 31.01 37.72
C ASN A 803 12.81 32.02 38.77
N ARG A 804 11.62 32.61 38.59
CA ARG A 804 11.01 33.56 39.55
C ARG A 804 10.63 32.90 40.88
N LEU A 805 10.33 31.59 40.88
CA LEU A 805 10.08 30.81 42.09
C LEU A 805 11.37 30.40 42.84
N GLY A 806 12.55 30.74 42.33
CA GLY A 806 13.83 30.46 42.99
C GLY A 806 14.40 29.05 42.73
N MET A 807 13.86 28.28 41.77
CA MET A 807 14.39 26.96 41.41
C MET A 807 15.79 27.07 40.78
N ASN A 808 16.71 26.16 41.07
CA ASN A 808 18.09 26.25 40.57
C ASN A 808 18.16 26.08 39.03
N ARG A 809 19.06 26.81 38.36
CA ARG A 809 19.30 26.73 36.90
C ARG A 809 19.52 25.28 36.43
N ARG A 810 20.31 24.50 37.17
CA ARG A 810 20.62 23.09 36.82
C ARG A 810 19.35 22.24 36.79
N GLU A 811 18.47 22.40 37.77
CA GLU A 811 17.21 21.66 37.88
C GLU A 811 16.24 22.06 36.76
N ARG A 812 16.09 23.37 36.49
CA ARG A 812 15.24 23.85 35.40
C ARG A 812 15.66 23.30 34.04
N ILE A 813 16.96 23.35 33.73
CA ILE A 813 17.48 22.80 32.46
C ILE A 813 17.24 21.29 32.38
N CYS A 814 17.44 20.58 33.49
CA CYS A 814 17.19 19.13 33.55
C CYS A 814 15.72 18.81 33.24
N ILE A 815 14.77 19.57 33.82
CA ILE A 815 13.33 19.40 33.57
C ILE A 815 12.99 19.61 32.09
N GLU A 816 13.48 20.70 31.48
CA GLU A 816 13.22 21.00 30.07
C GLU A 816 13.82 19.92 29.14
N LYS A 817 15.07 19.50 29.39
CA LYS A 817 15.72 18.41 28.62
C LYS A 817 14.97 17.08 28.79
N LYS A 818 14.56 16.75 30.01
CA LYS A 818 13.83 15.53 30.34
C LYS A 818 12.53 15.45 29.55
N GLU A 819 11.81 16.55 29.41
CA GLU A 819 10.56 16.58 28.66
C GLU A 819 10.72 16.18 27.19
N ILE A 820 11.69 16.77 26.49
CA ILE A 820 11.94 16.46 25.08
C ILE A 820 12.48 15.04 24.94
N SER A 821 13.36 14.62 25.85
CA SER A 821 13.96 13.29 25.82
C SER A 821 12.91 12.18 25.91
N ARG A 822 11.79 12.39 26.61
CA ARG A 822 10.68 11.42 26.70
C ARG A 822 10.07 11.08 25.35
N PHE A 823 10.04 12.03 24.41
CA PHE A 823 9.51 11.81 23.05
C PHE A 823 10.45 10.98 22.18
N VAL A 824 11.66 10.69 22.63
CA VAL A 824 12.60 9.77 21.97
C VAL A 824 12.74 8.49 22.78
N THR A 825 12.95 8.57 24.09
CA THR A 825 13.24 7.42 24.95
C THR A 825 12.04 6.49 25.11
N ILE A 826 10.84 7.01 25.41
CA ILE A 826 9.64 6.18 25.60
C ILE A 826 9.27 5.46 24.28
N PRO A 827 9.18 6.17 23.12
CA PRO A 827 8.94 5.49 21.85
C PRO A 827 10.00 4.46 21.48
N SER A 828 11.28 4.75 21.74
CA SER A 828 12.39 3.82 21.43
C SER A 828 12.27 2.53 22.22
N VAL A 829 12.00 2.60 23.54
CA VAL A 829 11.85 1.39 24.38
C VAL A 829 10.67 0.53 23.92
N ILE A 830 9.51 1.15 23.66
CA ILE A 830 8.34 0.42 23.17
C ILE A 830 8.62 -0.18 21.79
N ALA A 831 9.27 0.57 20.90
CA ALA A 831 9.61 0.09 19.56
C ALA A 831 10.56 -1.11 19.59
N VAL A 832 11.55 -1.14 20.50
CA VAL A 832 12.42 -2.31 20.69
C VAL A 832 11.61 -3.54 21.10
N ILE A 833 10.72 -3.42 22.09
CA ILE A 833 9.88 -4.53 22.57
C ILE A 833 9.01 -5.07 21.42
N VAL A 834 8.31 -4.17 20.70
CA VAL A 834 7.46 -4.56 19.57
C VAL A 834 8.30 -5.17 18.45
N THR A 835 9.47 -4.63 18.14
CA THR A 835 10.35 -5.16 17.09
C THR A 835 10.81 -6.58 17.39
N VAL A 836 11.20 -6.87 18.65
CA VAL A 836 11.60 -8.22 19.06
C VAL A 836 10.44 -9.21 18.89
N LEU A 837 9.22 -8.83 19.30
CA LEU A 837 8.02 -9.65 19.13
C LEU A 837 7.76 -9.96 17.65
N TYR A 838 7.72 -8.95 16.79
CA TYR A 838 7.48 -9.12 15.35
C TYR A 838 8.59 -9.90 14.66
N SER A 839 9.86 -9.63 14.99
CA SER A 839 11.00 -10.35 14.40
C SER A 839 10.96 -11.83 14.74
N GLY A 840 10.60 -12.19 15.99
CA GLY A 840 10.42 -13.57 16.39
C GLY A 840 9.36 -14.31 15.56
N ILE A 841 8.22 -13.65 15.32
CA ILE A 841 7.15 -14.21 14.46
C ILE A 841 7.64 -14.38 13.02
N VAL A 842 8.36 -13.40 12.47
CA VAL A 842 8.91 -13.48 11.11
C VAL A 842 9.93 -14.62 10.96
N PHE A 843 10.79 -14.85 11.96
CA PHE A 843 11.76 -15.94 11.92
C PHE A 843 11.08 -17.31 11.88
N GLU A 844 9.99 -17.48 12.62
CA GLU A 844 9.17 -18.69 12.57
C GLU A 844 8.49 -18.84 11.21
N LEU A 845 7.87 -17.77 10.70
CA LEU A 845 7.16 -17.79 9.42
C LEU A 845 8.06 -18.08 8.22
N ARG A 846 9.31 -17.59 8.25
CA ARG A 846 10.31 -17.77 7.18
C ARG A 846 11.21 -19.00 7.38
N ASP A 847 10.92 -19.85 8.37
CA ASP A 847 11.68 -21.07 8.69
C ASP A 847 13.20 -20.83 8.90
N TYR A 848 13.59 -19.72 9.55
CA TYR A 848 15.01 -19.37 9.73
C TYR A 848 15.75 -20.33 10.66
N HIS A 849 16.94 -20.78 10.24
CA HIS A 849 17.80 -21.57 11.10
C HIS A 849 18.52 -20.68 12.14
N LEU A 850 19.05 -21.29 13.20
CA LEU A 850 19.74 -20.55 14.28
C LEU A 850 20.90 -19.68 13.78
N ASN A 851 21.61 -20.13 12.73
CA ASN A 851 22.67 -19.35 12.10
C ASN A 851 22.11 -18.12 11.36
N ASP A 852 20.97 -18.26 10.69
CA ASP A 852 20.31 -17.17 9.97
C ASP A 852 19.78 -16.13 10.97
N VAL A 853 19.19 -16.58 12.08
CA VAL A 853 18.77 -15.71 13.19
C VAL A 853 19.97 -14.95 13.77
N LYS A 854 21.09 -15.63 14.01
CA LYS A 854 22.32 -14.97 14.51
C LYS A 854 22.81 -13.90 13.53
N ASN A 855 22.91 -14.23 12.24
CA ASN A 855 23.34 -13.29 11.21
C ASN A 855 22.35 -12.13 11.07
N TYR A 856 21.05 -12.38 11.24
CA TYR A 856 20.00 -11.38 11.27
C TYR A 856 20.20 -10.40 12.42
N VAL A 857 20.35 -10.89 13.64
CA VAL A 857 20.51 -10.04 14.82
C VAL A 857 21.77 -9.18 14.72
N ILE A 858 22.87 -9.71 14.17
CA ILE A 858 24.11 -8.94 13.96
C ILE A 858 23.88 -7.82 12.94
N ASN A 859 23.38 -8.15 11.75
CA ASN A 859 23.19 -7.18 10.67
C ASN A 859 22.10 -6.14 10.99
N ALA A 860 20.97 -6.57 11.53
CA ALA A 860 19.90 -5.69 12.00
C ALA A 860 20.38 -4.82 13.17
N GLY A 861 21.15 -5.39 14.11
CA GLY A 861 21.73 -4.67 15.24
C GLY A 861 22.60 -3.50 14.81
N VAL A 862 23.46 -3.67 13.79
CA VAL A 862 24.25 -2.56 13.22
C VAL A 862 23.35 -1.45 12.68
N LEU A 863 22.32 -1.81 11.89
CA LEU A 863 21.37 -0.86 11.32
C LEU A 863 20.61 -0.10 12.42
N TRP A 864 20.14 -0.82 13.45
CA TRP A 864 19.43 -0.23 14.58
C TRP A 864 20.33 0.69 15.41
N ILE A 865 21.59 0.32 15.64
CA ILE A 865 22.57 1.16 16.36
C ILE A 865 22.80 2.47 15.60
N ILE A 866 23.03 2.40 14.29
CA ILE A 866 23.20 3.61 13.45
C ILE A 866 21.96 4.49 13.55
N TYR A 867 20.77 3.89 13.42
CA TYR A 867 19.51 4.62 13.53
C TYR A 867 19.35 5.32 14.89
N PHE A 868 19.59 4.62 16.00
CA PHE A 868 19.48 5.20 17.34
C PHE A 868 20.54 6.26 17.61
N ILE A 869 21.77 6.10 17.12
CA ILE A 869 22.81 7.14 17.20
C ILE A 869 22.33 8.40 16.50
N LEU A 870 21.78 8.28 15.29
CA LEU A 870 21.24 9.41 14.56
C LEU A 870 20.09 10.11 15.31
N GLN A 871 19.13 9.35 15.87
CA GLN A 871 18.04 9.92 16.67
C GLN A 871 18.57 10.58 17.96
N TRP A 872 19.57 9.98 18.62
CA TRP A 872 20.17 10.50 19.84
C TRP A 872 20.98 11.77 19.59
N LEU A 873 21.75 11.83 18.51
CA LEU A 873 22.46 13.04 18.08
C LEU A 873 21.47 14.17 17.77
N ASN A 874 20.38 13.88 17.07
CA ASN A 874 19.31 14.85 16.82
C ASN A 874 18.67 15.34 18.13
N LEU A 875 18.39 14.45 19.09
CA LEU A 875 17.89 14.82 20.41
C LEU A 875 18.86 15.75 21.14
N LYS A 876 20.16 15.42 21.18
CA LYS A 876 21.18 16.25 21.85
C LYS A 876 21.30 17.63 21.22
N TRP A 877 21.28 17.69 19.90
CA TRP A 877 21.26 18.95 19.17
C TRP A 877 20.03 19.81 19.51
N LEU A 878 18.84 19.20 19.60
CA LEU A 878 17.62 19.89 20.00
C LEU A 878 17.66 20.38 21.46
N GLU A 879 18.10 19.53 22.39
CA GLU A 879 18.28 19.89 23.80
C GLU A 879 19.16 21.14 23.95
N ASP A 880 20.29 21.19 23.25
CA ASP A 880 21.22 22.31 23.33
C ASP A 880 20.70 23.56 22.62
N MET A 881 19.98 23.40 21.51
CA MET A 881 19.27 24.51 20.86
C MET A 881 18.23 25.13 21.81
N ILE A 882 17.48 24.31 22.54
CA ILE A 882 16.42 24.75 23.43
C ILE A 882 17.00 25.49 24.63
N VAL A 883 18.05 24.95 25.26
CA VAL A 883 18.76 25.66 26.35
C VAL A 883 19.20 27.04 25.88
N LYS A 884 19.85 27.15 24.71
CA LYS A 884 20.27 28.45 24.14
C LYS A 884 19.09 29.40 23.90
N LYS A 885 17.95 28.91 23.41
CA LYS A 885 16.78 29.75 23.07
C LYS A 885 15.93 30.16 24.28
N ILE A 886 15.92 29.34 25.32
CA ILE A 886 15.20 29.63 26.57
C ILE A 886 16.03 30.59 27.43
N GLU A 887 17.35 30.40 27.52
CA GLU A 887 18.24 31.26 28.31
C GLU A 887 18.38 32.67 27.71
N LYS A 888 18.56 32.80 26.38
CA LYS A 888 18.56 34.12 25.71
C LYS A 888 17.26 34.91 25.90
N GLY A 889 16.16 34.22 26.17
CA GLY A 889 14.88 34.86 26.46
C GLY A 889 14.68 35.18 27.95
N ALA A 890 15.64 34.85 28.82
CA ALA A 890 15.60 35.16 30.25
C ALA A 890 16.46 36.39 30.60
N ASP A 891 17.36 36.80 29.70
CA ASP A 891 18.18 38.02 29.82
C ASP A 891 17.48 39.29 29.27
N LEU A 892 16.27 39.13 28.74
CA LEU A 892 15.31 40.16 28.31
C LEU A 892 14.06 40.06 29.21
#